data_AF-A0A4Z0MW16-F1
#
_entry.id   AF-A0A4Z0MW16-F1
#
_cell.length_a   1.000
_cell.length_b   1.000
_cell.length_c   1.000
_cell.angle_alpha   90.00
_cell.angle_beta   90.00
_cell.angle_gamma   90.00
#
_symmetry.space_group_name_H-M   'P 1'
#
loop_
_entity.id
_entity.type
_entity.pdbx_description
1 polymer ?
#
loop_
_entity_poly.entity_id
_entity_poly.type
_entity_poly.pdbx_seq_one_letter_code
_entity_poly.pdbx_strand_id
1 'polypeptide(L)'
;MKLHRLVLTNYRGITHRDITFPDHGVVVVCGANEVGKTSMIEALDLLLESKDRSTKKDVKQVKPTHADVGSEVTAEISTGPYRFVYTKCFHKKPKTELTILEPRREQLTGDEAHDRVRAMLAETVDTELWHAQRVLQTGATAAVDLSGCDALSRALDIAAGDTAGTSESSGADSLLIERIDGEYGRYFTATGKPTGEWSSAISQLKAATEEVARCRAAVAEVDQRVARHAELTERLAGVASRRETVTARCEAAERASAAVDAVRAELESAKLVATATAGTGAASAAAQDERSRLCADVAARAARIAAVDTEVAGAAEAEATARQVAELAAAAAGTAGAALARAEADLAAAQQVVAELAGREQAQRLMSQLDRIESARSELATLEVELAGIAMTAEVMADIESAAGLVQRFEAQLVSTAAAVQFTAAADLELTVDGEVVRLRAGQSWSPPVSSATTVDLPGVLSIRVDPGTTTAGIRDKLVQAQGVLAEALHQGGAGSLDDAREIEKRRRALAGSRDQASATVTALLGGQDVEQLRAELAGLQAGLDAQLAGVDRATADAQLAAARAALAAAKVQAGTEARVSAEAQAQLVAKATQTTVLTAKAADAKAELAMLQDRLAALRATAADDEVAARAAVDAEAKRVADAAVATLSERYAAADPAAVDAELVAARAASAALHRDIDEIERALNDLTVELGVIGSEGRQGSLDVAETALQHAKAEHDRVGRRARSAQLLRAVMARHRDDTRQRYVQPFRTEIERLGKPVFGPTFEVEVDSDLKICNRTLDGCTVPYESLSGGAKEQLGILARLAGAALVAKEDTVPVVIDDALGFTDPERLTKMGAVFDTVGHHGQVIVLTCTPSRYLGVQDAHVIELTA
;
A
#
# COMPACT_ATOMS: atom_id res chain seq x y z
N MET A 1 -104.43 -24.28 90.81
CA MET A 1 -105.27 -23.20 91.38
C MET A 1 -106.38 -22.78 90.42
N LYS A 2 -107.60 -22.50 90.93
CA LYS A 2 -108.74 -21.93 90.20
C LYS A 2 -109.44 -20.86 91.04
N LEU A 3 -109.79 -19.73 90.42
CA LEU A 3 -110.58 -18.66 91.03
C LEU A 3 -112.05 -18.87 90.66
N HIS A 4 -112.94 -19.01 91.66
CA HIS A 4 -114.37 -19.24 91.46
C HIS A 4 -115.20 -17.97 91.65
N ARG A 5 -114.84 -17.14 92.62
CA ARG A 5 -115.56 -15.89 92.92
C ARG A 5 -114.62 -14.86 93.53
N LEU A 6 -114.82 -13.59 93.22
CA LEU A 6 -114.10 -12.47 93.82
C LEU A 6 -115.07 -11.34 94.16
N VAL A 7 -115.07 -10.92 95.41
CA VAL A 7 -115.90 -9.85 95.95
C VAL A 7 -115.02 -8.76 96.52
N LEU A 8 -115.26 -7.51 96.13
CA LEU A 8 -114.59 -6.32 96.64
C LEU A 8 -115.64 -5.40 97.25
N THR A 9 -115.41 -4.96 98.49
CA THR A 9 -116.27 -3.98 99.16
C THR A 9 -115.42 -2.85 99.71
N ASN A 10 -115.76 -1.62 99.35
CA ASN A 10 -115.01 -0.40 99.67
C ASN A 10 -113.51 -0.54 99.36
N TYR A 11 -113.16 -0.84 98.11
CA TYR A 11 -111.78 -1.04 97.68
C TYR A 11 -111.39 0.04 96.67
N ARG A 12 -110.48 0.96 97.05
CA ARG A 12 -110.20 2.21 96.31
C ARG A 12 -111.50 2.99 96.02
N GLY A 13 -111.89 3.05 94.75
CA GLY A 13 -113.14 3.67 94.28
C GLY A 13 -114.32 2.71 94.17
N ILE A 14 -114.13 1.40 94.37
CA ILE A 14 -115.18 0.38 94.21
C ILE A 14 -115.97 0.27 95.52
N THR A 15 -117.25 0.64 95.51
CA THR A 15 -118.12 0.49 96.68
C THR A 15 -118.45 -0.97 96.95
N HIS A 16 -118.94 -1.70 95.96
CA HIS A 16 -119.16 -3.14 96.05
C HIS A 16 -119.10 -3.76 94.65
N ARG A 17 -118.45 -4.91 94.53
CA ARG A 17 -118.36 -5.68 93.29
C ARG A 17 -118.28 -7.16 93.62
N ASP A 18 -119.00 -7.98 92.88
CA ASP A 18 -119.10 -9.42 93.07
C ASP A 18 -119.07 -10.11 91.72
N ILE A 19 -118.03 -10.91 91.47
CA ILE A 19 -117.79 -11.57 90.20
C ILE A 19 -117.62 -13.06 90.42
N THR A 20 -118.33 -13.87 89.64
CA THR A 20 -118.16 -15.33 89.58
C THR A 20 -117.44 -15.71 88.29
N PHE A 21 -116.51 -16.66 88.37
CA PHE A 21 -115.68 -17.13 87.28
C PHE A 21 -115.95 -18.62 87.01
N PRO A 22 -116.03 -19.07 85.74
CA PRO A 22 -116.15 -20.48 85.38
C PRO A 22 -114.85 -21.26 85.64
N ASP A 23 -114.95 -22.53 86.01
CA ASP A 23 -113.83 -23.43 86.36
C ASP A 23 -112.75 -23.63 85.28
N HIS A 24 -113.05 -23.31 84.03
CA HIS A 24 -112.18 -23.36 82.86
C HIS A 24 -112.76 -22.47 81.75
N GLY A 25 -111.97 -22.20 80.71
CA GLY A 25 -112.34 -21.34 79.59
C GLY A 25 -111.72 -19.95 79.69
N VAL A 26 -112.02 -19.13 78.68
CA VAL A 26 -111.55 -17.75 78.59
C VAL A 26 -112.63 -16.82 79.16
N VAL A 27 -112.27 -16.04 80.17
CA VAL A 27 -113.14 -15.05 80.81
C VAL A 27 -112.64 -13.67 80.43
N VAL A 28 -113.47 -12.86 79.79
CA VAL A 28 -113.13 -11.49 79.40
C VAL A 28 -113.88 -10.53 80.28
N VAL A 29 -113.19 -9.92 81.25
CA VAL A 29 -113.75 -8.87 82.10
C VAL A 29 -113.48 -7.52 81.48
N CYS A 30 -114.53 -6.85 81.00
CA CYS A 30 -114.43 -5.58 80.29
C CYS A 30 -115.17 -4.43 80.98
N GLY A 31 -114.69 -3.20 80.77
CA GLY A 31 -115.33 -1.99 81.29
C GLY A 31 -114.48 -0.75 81.00
N ALA A 32 -115.01 0.45 81.24
CA ALA A 32 -114.28 1.71 81.02
C ALA A 32 -112.97 1.77 81.82
N ASN A 33 -112.03 2.63 81.41
CA ASN A 33 -110.87 2.92 82.25
C ASN A 33 -111.32 3.49 83.60
N GLU A 34 -110.53 3.28 84.65
CA GLU A 34 -110.83 3.71 86.03
C GLU A 34 -111.95 2.95 86.76
N VAL A 35 -112.70 2.05 86.08
CA VAL A 35 -113.70 1.17 86.71
C VAL A 35 -113.08 0.15 87.68
N GLY A 36 -111.74 0.04 87.70
CA GLY A 36 -110.98 -0.79 88.65
C GLY A 36 -110.76 -2.24 88.21
N LYS A 37 -110.51 -2.50 86.92
CA LYS A 37 -110.21 -3.85 86.38
C LYS A 37 -108.95 -4.47 86.99
N THR A 38 -107.80 -3.81 86.80
CA THR A 38 -106.50 -4.22 87.35
C THR A 38 -106.54 -4.30 88.88
N SER A 39 -107.28 -3.38 89.52
CA SER A 39 -107.49 -3.37 90.97
C SER A 39 -108.05 -4.69 91.51
N MET A 40 -108.74 -5.51 90.71
CA MET A 40 -109.30 -6.79 91.15
C MET A 40 -108.23 -7.87 91.32
N ILE A 41 -107.30 -7.97 90.38
CA ILE A 41 -106.21 -8.95 90.46
C ILE A 41 -105.22 -8.51 91.52
N GLU A 42 -104.93 -7.20 91.60
CA GLU A 42 -104.16 -6.65 92.71
C GLU A 42 -104.83 -6.94 94.07
N ALA A 43 -106.16 -6.88 94.14
CA ALA A 43 -106.89 -7.24 95.36
C ALA A 43 -106.74 -8.72 95.72
N LEU A 44 -106.78 -9.61 94.72
CA LEU A 44 -106.53 -11.03 94.92
C LEU A 44 -105.09 -11.27 95.45
N ASP A 45 -104.10 -10.55 94.93
CA ASP A 45 -102.72 -10.65 95.44
C ASP A 45 -102.58 -10.18 96.87
N LEU A 46 -103.14 -9.01 97.17
CA LEU A 46 -103.12 -8.50 98.53
C LEU A 46 -103.86 -9.43 99.49
N LEU A 47 -104.96 -10.04 99.04
CA LEU A 47 -105.68 -11.05 99.82
C LEU A 47 -104.75 -12.22 100.16
N LEU A 48 -104.03 -12.79 99.19
CA LEU A 48 -103.22 -13.99 99.39
C LEU A 48 -101.87 -13.71 100.10
N GLU A 49 -101.25 -12.57 99.84
CA GLU A 49 -99.85 -12.30 100.24
C GLU A 49 -99.70 -11.37 101.44
N SER A 50 -100.69 -10.52 101.72
CA SER A 50 -100.59 -9.50 102.76
C SER A 50 -101.45 -9.83 103.97
N LYS A 51 -100.91 -9.62 105.18
CA LYS A 51 -101.68 -9.64 106.42
C LYS A 51 -102.68 -8.47 106.46
N ASP A 52 -103.80 -8.63 107.14
CA ASP A 52 -104.87 -7.61 107.24
C ASP A 52 -104.40 -6.27 107.84
N ARG A 53 -103.43 -6.31 108.76
CA ARG A 53 -102.78 -5.14 109.37
C ARG A 53 -101.54 -4.65 108.61
N SER A 54 -101.29 -5.16 107.40
CA SER A 54 -100.10 -4.79 106.62
C SER A 54 -100.04 -3.29 106.34
N THR A 55 -98.87 -2.69 106.56
CA THR A 55 -98.59 -1.27 106.28
C THR A 55 -97.77 -1.07 105.01
N LYS A 56 -97.63 -2.12 104.18
CA LYS A 56 -96.98 -2.08 102.87
C LYS A 56 -97.61 -1.00 101.99
N LYS A 57 -96.79 -0.41 101.11
CA LYS A 57 -97.20 0.68 100.21
C LYS A 57 -98.47 0.32 99.43
N ASP A 58 -98.51 -0.89 98.88
CA ASP A 58 -99.59 -1.33 98.00
C ASP A 58 -100.90 -1.54 98.78
N VAL A 59 -100.82 -2.06 100.01
CA VAL A 59 -101.98 -2.15 100.93
C VAL A 59 -102.47 -0.75 101.33
N LYS A 60 -101.58 0.22 101.60
CA LYS A 60 -102.00 1.59 101.92
C LYS A 60 -102.70 2.28 100.74
N GLN A 61 -102.31 1.98 99.51
CA GLN A 61 -102.86 2.58 98.30
C GLN A 61 -104.29 2.12 97.98
N VAL A 62 -104.77 1.03 98.58
CA VAL A 62 -106.11 0.50 98.29
C VAL A 62 -107.21 1.06 99.20
N LYS A 63 -106.84 1.92 100.16
CA LYS A 63 -107.77 2.54 101.10
C LYS A 63 -108.81 3.42 100.37
N PRO A 64 -110.10 3.39 100.74
CA PRO A 64 -111.11 4.27 100.16
C PRO A 64 -110.82 5.71 100.58
N THR A 65 -110.75 6.61 99.62
CA THR A 65 -110.51 8.04 99.87
C THR A 65 -111.78 8.79 100.26
N HIS A 66 -112.96 8.25 99.93
CA HIS A 66 -114.26 8.90 100.08
C HIS A 66 -115.06 8.46 101.32
N ALA A 67 -114.58 7.47 102.08
CA ALA A 67 -115.24 6.98 103.29
C ALA A 67 -114.23 6.42 104.30
N ASP A 68 -114.45 6.64 105.60
CA ASP A 68 -113.60 6.09 106.68
C ASP A 68 -114.02 4.65 107.04
N VAL A 69 -113.97 3.76 106.04
CA VAL A 69 -114.30 2.33 106.13
C VAL A 69 -113.09 1.47 105.73
N GLY A 70 -113.11 0.19 106.07
CA GLY A 70 -112.06 -0.77 105.70
C GLY A 70 -112.28 -1.33 104.30
N SER A 71 -111.19 -1.68 103.61
CA SER A 71 -111.25 -2.33 102.30
C SER A 71 -111.34 -3.83 102.45
N GLU A 72 -112.47 -4.42 102.07
CA GLU A 72 -112.71 -5.85 102.18
C GLU A 72 -112.60 -6.55 100.83
N VAL A 73 -111.82 -7.64 100.81
CA VAL A 73 -111.64 -8.53 99.66
C VAL A 73 -112.02 -9.93 100.09
N THR A 74 -112.88 -10.60 99.32
CA THR A 74 -113.23 -12.01 99.51
C THR A 74 -113.02 -12.77 98.23
N ALA A 75 -112.32 -13.90 98.26
CA ALA A 75 -112.18 -14.79 97.12
C ALA A 75 -112.55 -16.23 97.47
N GLU A 76 -113.23 -16.91 96.56
CA GLU A 76 -113.42 -18.36 96.59
C GLU A 76 -112.44 -19.01 95.62
N ILE A 77 -111.58 -19.90 96.13
CA ILE A 77 -110.44 -20.47 95.40
C ILE A 77 -110.42 -21.99 95.60
N SER A 78 -110.11 -22.73 94.53
CA SER A 78 -109.72 -24.14 94.60
C SER A 78 -108.24 -24.32 94.28
N THR A 79 -107.55 -25.15 95.05
CA THR A 79 -106.16 -25.53 94.79
C THR A 79 -105.84 -26.88 95.41
N GLY A 80 -105.25 -27.80 94.63
CA GLY A 80 -105.10 -29.20 95.02
C GLY A 80 -106.43 -29.78 95.56
N PRO A 81 -106.43 -30.41 96.75
CA PRO A 81 -107.65 -30.95 97.36
C PRO A 81 -108.52 -29.89 98.05
N TYR A 82 -108.09 -28.63 98.09
CA TYR A 82 -108.74 -27.57 98.86
C TYR A 82 -109.70 -26.75 98.01
N ARG A 83 -110.88 -26.43 98.56
CA ARG A 83 -111.77 -25.35 98.09
C ARG A 83 -112.11 -24.49 99.29
N PHE A 84 -111.90 -23.19 99.22
CA PHE A 84 -112.09 -22.32 100.38
C PHE A 84 -112.53 -20.90 100.00
N VAL A 85 -113.23 -20.24 100.92
CA VAL A 85 -113.58 -18.82 100.87
C VAL A 85 -112.67 -18.06 101.81
N TYR A 86 -111.95 -17.09 101.30
CA TYR A 86 -110.98 -16.30 102.06
C TYR A 86 -111.33 -14.82 102.01
N THR A 87 -111.58 -14.24 103.17
CA THR A 87 -111.97 -12.84 103.36
C THR A 87 -110.94 -12.09 104.16
N LYS A 88 -110.61 -10.88 103.73
CA LYS A 88 -109.70 -9.99 104.44
C LYS A 88 -110.17 -8.55 104.33
N CYS A 89 -110.33 -7.89 105.47
CA CYS A 89 -110.57 -6.46 105.55
C CYS A 89 -109.28 -5.75 105.99
N PHE A 90 -108.86 -4.76 105.23
CA PHE A 90 -107.70 -3.94 105.49
C PHE A 90 -108.08 -2.59 106.13
N HIS A 91 -107.10 -1.95 106.76
CA HIS A 91 -107.17 -0.62 107.39
C HIS A 91 -108.11 -0.53 108.60
N LYS A 92 -109.40 -0.29 108.40
CA LYS A 92 -110.36 -0.02 109.47
C LYS A 92 -111.06 -1.33 109.84
N LYS A 93 -111.00 -1.68 111.13
CA LYS A 93 -111.43 -2.98 111.67
C LYS A 93 -110.79 -4.15 110.90
N PRO A 94 -109.44 -4.22 110.87
CA PRO A 94 -108.75 -5.24 110.10
C PRO A 94 -109.16 -6.62 110.62
N LYS A 95 -109.57 -7.48 109.69
CA LYS A 95 -109.96 -8.86 109.97
C LYS A 95 -109.49 -9.77 108.85
N THR A 96 -109.22 -11.01 109.20
CA THR A 96 -108.93 -12.10 108.27
C THR A 96 -109.83 -13.27 108.66
N GLU A 97 -110.56 -13.84 107.71
CA GLU A 97 -111.49 -14.96 107.91
C GLU A 97 -111.27 -15.97 106.79
N LEU A 98 -111.10 -17.23 107.13
CA LEU A 98 -110.96 -18.33 106.19
C LEU A 98 -112.05 -19.36 106.48
N THR A 99 -112.78 -19.76 105.46
CA THR A 99 -113.67 -20.92 105.49
C THR A 99 -113.24 -21.93 104.44
N ILE A 100 -112.64 -23.03 104.89
CA ILE A 100 -112.34 -24.17 104.04
C ILE A 100 -113.65 -24.95 103.84
N LEU A 101 -113.99 -25.24 102.59
CA LEU A 101 -115.17 -26.00 102.17
C LEU A 101 -114.81 -27.48 101.93
N GLU A 102 -113.66 -27.71 101.29
CA GLU A 102 -113.12 -29.03 100.96
C GLU A 102 -111.62 -29.06 101.32
N PRO A 103 -111.04 -30.21 101.72
CA PRO A 103 -111.68 -31.53 101.82
C PRO A 103 -112.52 -31.71 103.10
N ARG A 104 -112.30 -30.86 104.11
CA ARG A 104 -113.07 -30.83 105.36
C ARG A 104 -113.44 -29.39 105.69
N ARG A 105 -114.67 -29.17 106.13
CA ARG A 105 -115.10 -27.85 106.60
C ARG A 105 -114.33 -27.41 107.83
N GLU A 106 -113.68 -26.26 107.72
CA GLU A 106 -112.88 -25.62 108.78
C GLU A 106 -113.05 -24.10 108.69
N GLN A 107 -113.14 -23.43 109.83
CA GLN A 107 -113.22 -21.97 109.90
C GLN A 107 -112.12 -21.45 110.81
N LEU A 108 -111.31 -20.54 110.28
CA LEU A 108 -110.20 -19.91 110.97
C LEU A 108 -110.33 -18.39 110.85
N THR A 109 -109.76 -17.65 111.79
CA THR A 109 -109.72 -16.18 111.74
C THR A 109 -108.33 -15.65 112.11
N GLY A 110 -108.07 -14.38 111.79
CA GLY A 110 -106.82 -13.69 112.14
C GLY A 110 -105.58 -14.24 111.42
N ASP A 111 -104.45 -14.23 112.11
CA ASP A 111 -103.16 -14.66 111.56
C ASP A 111 -103.16 -16.17 111.22
N GLU A 112 -103.80 -17.02 112.02
CA GLU A 112 -103.91 -18.46 111.76
C GLU A 112 -104.59 -18.74 110.41
N ALA A 113 -105.65 -17.99 110.09
CA ALA A 113 -106.31 -18.07 108.78
C ALA A 113 -105.35 -17.71 107.63
N HIS A 114 -104.54 -16.66 107.80
CA HIS A 114 -103.59 -16.25 106.76
C HIS A 114 -102.46 -17.26 106.58
N ASP A 115 -101.86 -17.71 107.68
CA ASP A 115 -100.76 -18.66 107.64
C ASP A 115 -101.24 -20.02 107.09
N ARG A 116 -102.49 -20.43 107.38
CA ARG A 116 -103.10 -21.64 106.78
C ARG A 116 -103.29 -21.51 105.28
N VAL A 117 -103.76 -20.37 104.77
CA VAL A 117 -103.84 -20.14 103.30
C VAL A 117 -102.46 -20.17 102.67
N ARG A 118 -101.45 -19.50 103.26
CA ARG A 118 -100.08 -19.54 102.74
C ARG A 118 -99.50 -20.95 102.71
N ALA A 119 -99.78 -21.76 103.72
CA ALA A 119 -99.37 -23.16 103.76
C ALA A 119 -100.06 -24.00 102.66
N MET A 120 -101.38 -23.86 102.48
CA MET A 120 -102.11 -24.57 101.41
C MET A 120 -101.59 -24.18 100.02
N LEU A 121 -101.29 -22.89 99.80
CA LEU A 121 -100.74 -22.43 98.52
C LEU A 121 -99.31 -22.93 98.30
N ALA A 122 -98.42 -22.84 99.30
CA ALA A 122 -97.06 -23.34 99.18
C ALA A 122 -97.00 -24.86 98.94
N GLU A 123 -97.99 -25.61 99.42
CA GLU A 123 -98.13 -27.05 99.19
C GLU A 123 -98.64 -27.38 97.78
N THR A 124 -99.57 -26.59 97.24
CA THR A 124 -100.39 -27.00 96.08
C THR A 124 -100.26 -26.10 94.84
N VAL A 125 -99.53 -24.99 94.94
CA VAL A 125 -99.36 -24.02 93.87
C VAL A 125 -97.87 -23.74 93.69
N ASP A 126 -97.40 -23.93 92.47
CA ASP A 126 -96.12 -23.35 92.05
C ASP A 126 -96.29 -21.83 92.00
N THR A 127 -95.81 -21.15 93.03
CA THR A 127 -95.95 -19.70 93.15
C THR A 127 -95.17 -18.96 92.06
N GLU A 128 -94.05 -19.51 91.61
CA GLU A 128 -93.26 -18.89 90.52
C GLU A 128 -94.00 -19.00 89.19
N LEU A 129 -94.64 -20.15 88.93
CA LEU A 129 -95.54 -20.33 87.79
C LEU A 129 -96.75 -19.38 87.86
N TRP A 130 -97.35 -19.23 89.04
CA TRP A 130 -98.47 -18.30 89.27
C TRP A 130 -98.10 -16.83 89.04
N HIS A 131 -96.87 -16.42 89.34
CA HIS A 131 -96.39 -15.08 89.02
C HIS A 131 -96.05 -14.94 87.53
N ALA A 132 -95.40 -15.95 86.93
CA ALA A 132 -94.97 -15.92 85.54
C ALA A 132 -96.15 -15.94 84.54
N GLN A 133 -97.27 -16.59 84.89
CA GLN A 133 -98.48 -16.67 84.06
C GLN A 133 -99.34 -15.40 84.03
N ARG A 134 -98.85 -14.29 84.59
CA ARG A 134 -99.57 -13.01 84.60
C ARG A 134 -98.90 -11.97 83.73
N VAL A 135 -99.73 -11.20 83.05
CA VAL A 135 -99.33 -10.02 82.27
C VAL A 135 -100.01 -8.81 82.88
N LEU A 136 -99.25 -8.01 83.63
CA LEU A 136 -99.69 -6.72 84.17
C LEU A 136 -99.11 -5.59 83.28
N GLN A 137 -99.83 -4.47 83.13
CA GLN A 137 -99.48 -3.37 82.21
C GLN A 137 -98.00 -2.91 82.28
N THR A 138 -97.41 -2.88 83.47
CA THR A 138 -95.98 -2.64 83.70
C THR A 138 -95.16 -3.93 83.56
N GLY A 139 -95.00 -4.43 82.33
CA GLY A 139 -94.12 -5.59 82.07
C GLY A 139 -94.39 -6.43 80.82
N ALA A 140 -95.41 -6.09 80.01
CA ALA A 140 -95.90 -6.94 78.91
C ALA A 140 -94.89 -7.31 77.79
N THR A 141 -93.76 -6.59 77.66
CA THR A 141 -92.75 -6.81 76.60
C THR A 141 -91.46 -7.48 77.09
N ALA A 142 -91.30 -7.69 78.41
CA ALA A 142 -90.16 -8.42 78.96
C ALA A 142 -90.26 -9.90 78.59
N ALA A 143 -89.12 -10.52 78.26
CA ALA A 143 -89.04 -11.96 78.03
C ALA A 143 -89.48 -12.72 79.29
N VAL A 144 -90.29 -13.76 79.11
CA VAL A 144 -90.82 -14.57 80.21
C VAL A 144 -89.71 -15.47 80.71
N ASP A 145 -89.39 -15.38 82.00
CA ASP A 145 -88.49 -16.31 82.66
C ASP A 145 -89.33 -17.41 83.33
N LEU A 146 -89.14 -18.64 82.88
CA LEU A 146 -89.85 -19.83 83.40
C LEU A 146 -88.87 -20.85 84.00
N SER A 147 -87.59 -20.49 84.15
CA SER A 147 -86.54 -21.40 84.61
C SER A 147 -86.68 -21.87 86.06
N GLY A 148 -87.37 -21.08 86.92
CA GLY A 148 -87.63 -21.43 88.32
C GLY A 148 -88.96 -22.16 88.58
N CYS A 149 -89.73 -22.47 87.53
CA CYS A 149 -91.01 -23.16 87.67
C CYS A 149 -90.81 -24.68 87.88
N ASP A 150 -90.98 -25.15 89.11
CA ASP A 150 -90.87 -26.56 89.50
C ASP A 150 -91.85 -27.46 88.72
N ALA A 151 -93.09 -27.00 88.52
CA ALA A 151 -94.11 -27.78 87.82
C ALA A 151 -93.80 -27.93 86.32
N LEU A 152 -93.23 -26.88 85.71
CA LEU A 152 -92.79 -26.93 84.31
C LEU A 152 -91.52 -27.77 84.15
N SER A 153 -90.57 -27.67 85.08
CA SER A 153 -89.34 -28.48 85.07
C SER A 153 -89.67 -29.98 85.16
N ARG A 154 -90.56 -30.40 86.06
CA ARG A 154 -91.04 -31.79 86.12
C ARG A 154 -91.71 -32.26 84.82
N ALA A 155 -92.51 -31.40 84.18
CA ALA A 155 -93.15 -31.74 82.91
C ALA A 155 -92.12 -31.90 81.77
N LEU A 156 -91.09 -31.06 81.76
CA LEU A 156 -89.99 -31.15 80.80
C LEU A 156 -89.10 -32.37 81.04
N ASP A 157 -88.83 -32.77 82.30
CA ASP A 157 -88.12 -34.00 82.63
C ASP A 157 -88.84 -35.24 82.08
N ILE A 158 -90.17 -35.30 82.28
CA ILE A 158 -91.00 -36.39 81.75
C ILE A 158 -90.99 -36.41 80.21
N ALA A 159 -91.11 -35.24 79.57
CA ALA A 159 -91.11 -35.12 78.11
C ALA A 159 -89.72 -35.37 77.48
N ALA A 160 -88.64 -35.08 78.20
CA ALA A 160 -87.26 -35.36 77.82
C ALA A 160 -86.89 -36.85 77.97
N GLY A 161 -87.82 -37.68 78.47
CA GLY A 161 -87.67 -39.13 78.59
C GLY A 161 -86.91 -39.58 79.84
N ASP A 162 -86.78 -38.70 80.84
CA ASP A 162 -86.07 -39.01 82.07
C ASP A 162 -86.99 -39.78 83.03
N THR A 163 -86.91 -41.10 82.97
CA THR A 163 -87.54 -41.99 83.95
C THR A 163 -86.49 -42.42 84.97
N ALA A 164 -86.70 -41.98 86.21
CA ALA A 164 -85.93 -42.27 87.44
C ALA A 164 -84.74 -41.34 87.76
N GLY A 165 -85.05 -40.34 88.60
CA GLY A 165 -84.21 -39.71 89.63
C GLY A 165 -82.69 -39.89 89.57
N THR A 166 -82.00 -38.91 88.99
CA THR A 166 -80.62 -38.53 89.34
C THR A 166 -80.43 -37.02 89.18
N SER A 167 -81.17 -36.23 89.96
CA SER A 167 -80.91 -34.79 90.14
C SER A 167 -80.15 -34.54 91.44
N GLU A 168 -78.93 -35.06 91.54
CA GLU A 168 -77.90 -34.63 92.50
C GLU A 168 -76.49 -34.82 91.88
N SER A 169 -76.11 -34.05 90.85
CA SER A 169 -74.71 -34.02 90.37
C SER A 169 -74.29 -32.81 89.51
N SER A 170 -75.03 -31.70 89.49
CA SER A 170 -74.65 -30.53 88.66
C SER A 170 -73.31 -29.87 89.06
N GLY A 171 -72.75 -30.18 90.24
CA GLY A 171 -71.44 -29.69 90.70
C GLY A 171 -70.22 -30.53 90.30
N ALA A 172 -70.36 -31.85 90.12
CA ALA A 172 -69.23 -32.73 89.82
C ALA A 172 -68.84 -32.71 88.33
N ASP A 173 -69.82 -32.50 87.45
CA ASP A 173 -69.61 -32.49 85.99
C ASP A 173 -68.86 -31.23 85.52
N SER A 174 -69.09 -30.08 86.17
CA SER A 174 -68.35 -28.84 85.85
C SER A 174 -66.87 -28.95 86.24
N LEU A 175 -66.57 -29.56 87.39
CA LEU A 175 -65.19 -29.80 87.85
C LEU A 175 -64.44 -30.80 86.98
N LEU A 176 -65.12 -31.82 86.43
CA LEU A 176 -64.51 -32.76 85.51
C LEU A 176 -64.15 -32.10 84.18
N ILE A 177 -65.04 -31.26 83.63
CA ILE A 177 -64.79 -30.52 82.39
C ILE A 177 -63.63 -29.54 82.56
N GLU A 178 -63.58 -28.79 83.66
CA GLU A 178 -62.47 -27.87 83.95
C GLU A 178 -61.12 -28.61 84.07
N ARG A 179 -61.09 -29.81 84.66
CA ARG A 179 -59.87 -30.63 84.73
C ARG A 179 -59.45 -31.16 83.35
N ILE A 180 -60.41 -31.51 82.50
CA ILE A 180 -60.14 -31.92 81.12
C ILE A 180 -59.61 -30.74 80.29
N ASP A 181 -60.21 -29.55 80.45
CA ASP A 181 -59.74 -28.32 79.81
C ASP A 181 -58.35 -27.91 80.32
N GLY A 182 -58.08 -28.09 81.62
CA GLY A 182 -56.76 -27.87 82.23
C GLY A 182 -55.69 -28.81 81.69
N GLU A 183 -55.97 -30.13 81.61
CA GLU A 183 -55.02 -31.10 81.03
C GLU A 183 -54.85 -30.87 79.52
N TYR A 184 -55.90 -30.48 78.79
CA TYR A 184 -55.80 -30.08 77.39
C TYR A 184 -54.92 -28.82 77.21
N GLY A 185 -55.07 -27.84 78.10
CA GLY A 185 -54.31 -26.58 78.10
C GLY A 185 -52.78 -26.74 78.23
N ARG A 186 -52.32 -27.87 78.77
CA ARG A 186 -50.87 -28.21 78.85
C ARG A 186 -50.24 -28.50 77.49
N TYR A 187 -51.03 -28.97 76.53
CA TYR A 187 -50.55 -29.41 75.21
C TYR A 187 -51.10 -28.57 74.06
N PHE A 188 -52.27 -27.94 74.24
CA PHE A 188 -52.92 -27.13 73.21
C PHE A 188 -53.44 -25.81 73.75
N THR A 189 -53.44 -24.79 72.90
CA THR A 189 -54.18 -23.55 73.14
C THR A 189 -55.69 -23.80 73.04
N ALA A 190 -56.51 -22.86 73.50
CA ALA A 190 -57.96 -22.92 73.32
C ALA A 190 -58.41 -23.15 71.86
N THR A 191 -57.62 -22.65 70.90
CA THR A 191 -57.81 -22.81 69.45
C THR A 191 -57.26 -24.11 68.86
N GLY A 192 -56.70 -25.01 69.68
CA GLY A 192 -56.18 -26.30 69.25
C GLY A 192 -54.77 -26.30 68.65
N LYS A 193 -54.03 -25.20 68.77
CA LYS A 193 -52.62 -25.16 68.35
C LYS A 193 -51.72 -25.79 69.42
N PRO A 194 -50.68 -26.56 69.06
CA PRO A 194 -49.71 -27.08 70.01
C PRO A 194 -49.11 -25.96 70.89
N THR A 195 -49.06 -26.18 72.20
CA THR A 195 -48.44 -25.28 73.17
C THR A 195 -47.77 -26.08 74.29
N GLY A 196 -47.07 -25.40 75.19
CA GLY A 196 -46.47 -25.98 76.39
C GLY A 196 -45.60 -27.21 76.08
N GLU A 197 -45.91 -28.32 76.74
CA GLU A 197 -45.14 -29.57 76.62
C GLU A 197 -45.09 -30.09 75.18
N TRP A 198 -46.20 -29.95 74.43
CA TRP A 198 -46.28 -30.50 73.07
C TRP A 198 -45.49 -29.67 72.06
N SER A 199 -45.55 -28.35 72.15
CA SER A 199 -44.75 -27.45 71.30
C SER A 199 -43.24 -27.58 71.59
N SER A 200 -42.87 -27.78 72.85
CA SER A 200 -41.48 -28.02 73.25
C SER A 200 -40.93 -29.32 72.64
N ALA A 201 -41.68 -30.42 72.73
CA ALA A 201 -41.27 -31.70 72.15
C ALA A 201 -41.16 -31.65 70.61
N ILE A 202 -42.07 -30.94 69.93
CA ILE A 202 -42.00 -30.70 68.47
C ILE A 202 -40.72 -29.91 68.12
N SER A 203 -40.41 -28.87 68.87
CA SER A 203 -39.24 -28.02 68.62
C SER A 203 -37.93 -28.77 68.85
N GLN A 204 -37.84 -29.58 69.92
CA GLN A 204 -36.67 -30.42 70.21
C GLN A 204 -36.45 -31.50 69.14
N LEU A 205 -37.52 -32.16 68.66
CA LEU A 205 -37.42 -33.11 67.56
C LEU A 205 -36.92 -32.45 66.27
N LYS A 206 -37.42 -31.25 65.96
CA LYS A 206 -36.96 -30.48 64.80
C LYS A 206 -35.48 -30.12 64.92
N ALA A 207 -35.05 -29.56 66.05
CA ALA A 207 -33.67 -29.19 66.29
C ALA A 207 -32.72 -30.40 66.21
N ALA A 208 -33.08 -31.54 66.81
CA ALA A 208 -32.27 -32.76 66.74
C ALA A 208 -32.21 -33.34 65.31
N THR A 209 -33.28 -33.18 64.51
CA THR A 209 -33.28 -33.62 63.11
C THR A 209 -32.36 -32.75 62.25
N GLU A 210 -32.40 -31.43 62.45
CA GLU A 210 -31.52 -30.46 61.77
C GLU A 210 -30.05 -30.68 62.16
N GLU A 211 -29.79 -31.01 63.42
CA GLU A 211 -28.46 -31.35 63.92
C GLU A 211 -27.87 -32.59 63.23
N VAL A 212 -28.64 -33.68 63.16
CA VAL A 212 -28.24 -34.90 62.45
C VAL A 212 -27.98 -34.60 60.97
N ALA A 213 -28.83 -33.80 60.32
CA ALA A 213 -28.61 -33.42 58.92
C ALA A 213 -27.28 -32.66 58.73
N ARG A 214 -26.97 -31.71 59.63
CA ARG A 214 -25.70 -30.98 59.61
C ARG A 214 -24.49 -31.89 59.84
N CYS A 215 -24.55 -32.77 60.84
CA CYS A 215 -23.46 -33.71 61.13
C CYS A 215 -23.25 -34.72 59.98
N ARG A 216 -24.32 -35.23 59.36
CA ARG A 216 -24.23 -36.10 58.17
C ARG A 216 -23.59 -35.40 56.98
N ALA A 217 -23.96 -34.14 56.73
CA ALA A 217 -23.34 -33.35 55.69
C ALA A 217 -21.83 -33.17 55.95
N ALA A 218 -21.44 -32.92 57.20
CA ALA A 218 -20.04 -32.77 57.60
C ALA A 218 -19.21 -34.07 57.48
N VAL A 219 -19.82 -35.24 57.67
CA VAL A 219 -19.20 -36.56 57.43
C VAL A 219 -19.09 -36.85 55.93
N ALA A 220 -20.15 -36.61 55.16
CA ALA A 220 -20.13 -36.79 53.70
C ALA A 220 -19.07 -35.90 53.01
N GLU A 221 -18.81 -34.72 53.56
CA GLU A 221 -17.73 -33.82 53.13
C GLU A 221 -16.33 -34.45 53.27
N VAL A 222 -16.13 -35.28 54.30
CA VAL A 222 -14.88 -36.01 54.53
C VAL A 222 -14.76 -37.15 53.52
N ASP A 223 -15.83 -37.93 53.34
CA ASP A 223 -15.85 -39.04 52.37
C ASP A 223 -15.55 -38.57 50.95
N GLN A 224 -16.11 -37.42 50.54
CA GLN A 224 -15.82 -36.80 49.24
C GLN A 224 -14.34 -36.41 49.09
N ARG A 225 -13.75 -35.81 50.13
CA ARG A 225 -12.32 -35.44 50.12
C ARG A 225 -11.40 -36.66 50.12
N VAL A 226 -11.75 -37.72 50.86
CA VAL A 226 -11.01 -38.99 50.85
C VAL A 226 -11.10 -39.66 49.48
N ALA A 227 -12.28 -39.70 48.86
CA ALA A 227 -12.44 -40.25 47.50
C ALA A 227 -11.63 -39.44 46.48
N ARG A 228 -11.62 -38.10 46.59
CA ARG A 228 -10.82 -37.23 45.73
C ARG A 228 -9.32 -37.41 45.93
N HIS A 229 -8.88 -37.60 47.18
CA HIS A 229 -7.49 -37.91 47.51
C HIS A 229 -7.04 -39.25 46.88
N ALA A 230 -7.89 -40.29 46.96
CA ALA A 230 -7.61 -41.58 46.33
C ALA A 230 -7.51 -41.46 44.79
N GLU A 231 -8.44 -40.76 44.14
CA GLU A 231 -8.41 -40.51 42.69
C GLU A 231 -7.13 -39.77 42.25
N LEU A 232 -6.75 -38.72 42.98
CA LEU A 232 -5.54 -37.96 42.67
C LEU A 232 -4.27 -38.78 42.92
N THR A 233 -4.26 -39.67 43.92
CA THR A 233 -3.15 -40.59 44.19
C THR A 233 -2.98 -41.59 43.04
N GLU A 234 -4.08 -42.14 42.52
CA GLU A 234 -4.05 -43.04 41.36
C GLU A 234 -3.60 -42.31 40.08
N ARG A 235 -4.10 -41.07 39.85
CA ARG A 235 -3.61 -40.23 38.76
C ARG A 235 -2.12 -39.92 38.87
N LEU A 236 -1.62 -39.62 40.07
CA LEU A 236 -0.20 -39.38 40.29
C LEU A 236 0.63 -40.61 39.92
N ALA A 237 0.21 -41.80 40.35
CA ALA A 237 0.87 -43.06 40.00
C ALA A 237 0.88 -43.30 38.48
N GLY A 238 -0.25 -43.04 37.80
CA GLY A 238 -0.37 -43.17 36.35
C GLY A 238 0.55 -42.20 35.59
N VAL A 239 0.60 -40.94 35.98
CA VAL A 239 1.46 -39.92 35.36
C VAL A 239 2.94 -40.18 35.68
N ALA A 240 3.27 -40.53 36.91
CA ALA A 240 4.64 -40.86 37.33
C ALA A 240 5.21 -42.07 36.60
N SER A 241 4.38 -43.10 36.31
CA SER A 241 4.81 -44.28 35.53
C SER A 241 5.27 -43.94 34.11
N ARG A 242 4.79 -42.82 33.54
CA ARG A 242 5.17 -42.34 32.20
C ARG A 242 6.44 -41.50 32.20
N ARG A 243 6.93 -41.06 33.37
CA ARG A 243 8.07 -40.14 33.51
C ARG A 243 9.33 -40.68 32.88
N GLU A 244 9.68 -41.92 33.19
CA GLU A 244 10.89 -42.56 32.66
C GLU A 244 10.86 -42.63 31.13
N THR A 245 9.73 -43.04 30.54
CA THR A 245 9.54 -43.11 29.08
C THR A 245 9.65 -41.74 28.40
N VAL A 246 9.02 -40.70 28.96
CA VAL A 246 9.05 -39.35 28.39
C VAL A 246 10.45 -38.72 28.54
N THR A 247 11.12 -38.93 29.68
CA THR A 247 12.50 -38.49 29.88
C THR A 247 13.45 -39.17 28.89
N ALA A 248 13.37 -40.50 28.74
CA ALA A 248 14.20 -41.24 27.80
C ALA A 248 13.97 -40.79 26.34
N ARG A 249 12.72 -40.48 25.96
CA ARG A 249 12.38 -39.90 24.65
C ARG A 249 13.03 -38.52 24.45
N CYS A 250 12.98 -37.65 25.46
CA CYS A 250 13.60 -36.33 25.41
C CYS A 250 15.13 -36.43 25.27
N GLU A 251 15.79 -37.28 26.06
CA GLU A 251 17.24 -37.51 25.97
C GLU A 251 17.67 -38.11 24.62
N ALA A 252 16.85 -39.00 24.04
CA ALA A 252 17.10 -39.54 22.71
C ALA A 252 17.00 -38.46 21.63
N ALA A 253 15.97 -37.60 21.69
CA ALA A 253 15.80 -36.49 20.76
C ALA A 253 16.92 -35.44 20.90
N GLU A 254 17.39 -35.16 22.12
CA GLU A 254 18.52 -34.25 22.36
C GLU A 254 19.83 -34.80 21.79
N ARG A 255 20.10 -36.10 21.97
CA ARG A 255 21.27 -36.74 21.35
C ARG A 255 21.20 -36.73 19.82
N ALA A 256 20.02 -36.97 19.25
CA ALA A 256 19.82 -36.90 17.80
C ALA A 256 20.07 -35.48 17.26
N SER A 257 19.52 -34.46 17.94
CA SER A 257 19.74 -33.05 17.58
C SER A 257 21.23 -32.67 17.69
N ALA A 258 21.92 -33.07 18.77
CA ALA A 258 23.36 -32.84 18.91
C ALA A 258 24.19 -33.52 17.80
N ALA A 259 23.79 -34.72 17.35
CA ALA A 259 24.44 -35.41 16.24
C ALA A 259 24.24 -34.69 14.89
N VAL A 260 23.02 -34.21 14.62
CA VAL A 260 22.72 -33.38 13.44
C VAL A 260 23.52 -32.08 13.46
N ASP A 261 23.61 -31.43 14.63
CA ASP A 261 24.37 -30.20 14.82
C ASP A 261 25.87 -30.40 14.56
N ALA A 262 26.44 -31.55 14.98
CA ALA A 262 27.82 -31.90 14.67
C ALA A 262 28.06 -32.06 13.16
N VAL A 263 27.16 -32.76 12.46
CA VAL A 263 27.24 -32.91 10.98
C VAL A 263 27.07 -31.55 10.28
N ARG A 264 26.20 -30.67 10.80
CA ARG A 264 26.06 -29.30 10.30
C ARG A 264 27.35 -28.51 10.44
N ALA A 265 28.01 -28.58 11.60
CA ALA A 265 29.28 -27.90 11.84
C ALA A 265 30.40 -28.44 10.93
N GLU A 266 30.48 -29.76 10.74
CA GLU A 266 31.39 -30.39 9.77
C GLU A 266 31.13 -29.88 8.34
N LEU A 267 29.87 -29.82 7.92
CA LEU A 267 29.48 -29.33 6.60
C LEU A 267 29.87 -27.86 6.39
N GLU A 268 29.59 -26.98 7.34
CA GLU A 268 29.96 -25.57 7.23
C GLU A 268 31.48 -25.38 7.20
N SER A 269 32.23 -26.15 7.99
CA SER A 269 33.70 -26.18 7.92
C SER A 269 34.19 -26.63 6.54
N ALA A 270 33.62 -27.71 5.99
CA ALA A 270 33.98 -28.20 4.66
C ALA A 270 33.67 -27.18 3.55
N LYS A 271 32.54 -26.46 3.64
CA LYS A 271 32.18 -25.39 2.69
C LYS A 271 33.18 -24.21 2.72
N LEU A 272 33.66 -23.83 3.90
CA LEU A 272 34.70 -22.81 4.03
C LEU A 272 36.01 -23.26 3.37
N VAL A 273 36.42 -24.51 3.58
CA VAL A 273 37.60 -25.10 2.93
C VAL A 273 37.41 -25.17 1.40
N ALA A 274 36.24 -25.58 0.92
CA ALA A 274 35.93 -25.60 -0.52
C ALA A 274 36.01 -24.20 -1.14
N THR A 275 35.51 -23.17 -0.44
CA THR A 275 35.61 -21.78 -0.89
C THR A 275 37.06 -21.29 -0.94
N ALA A 276 37.86 -21.60 0.08
CA ALA A 276 39.26 -21.22 0.13
C ALA A 276 40.11 -21.93 -0.95
N THR A 277 39.88 -23.22 -1.16
CA THR A 277 40.55 -24.02 -2.22
C THR A 277 40.12 -23.60 -3.61
N ALA A 278 38.85 -23.19 -3.81
CA ALA A 278 38.40 -22.61 -5.07
C ALA A 278 39.08 -21.27 -5.39
N GLY A 279 39.20 -20.38 -4.40
CA GLY A 279 39.87 -19.09 -4.57
C GLY A 279 41.36 -19.23 -4.86
N THR A 280 42.06 -20.10 -4.13
CA THR A 280 43.48 -20.40 -4.36
C THR A 280 43.71 -21.09 -5.70
N GLY A 281 42.89 -22.09 -6.05
CA GLY A 281 42.96 -22.75 -7.35
C GLY A 281 42.70 -21.82 -8.54
N ALA A 282 41.79 -20.86 -8.41
CA ALA A 282 41.56 -19.85 -9.45
C ALA A 282 42.78 -18.94 -9.65
N ALA A 283 43.41 -18.51 -8.55
CA ALA A 283 44.60 -17.66 -8.60
C ALA A 283 45.80 -18.38 -9.23
N SER A 284 46.05 -19.64 -8.85
CA SER A 284 47.15 -20.42 -9.42
C SER A 284 46.91 -20.82 -10.88
N ALA A 285 45.68 -21.14 -11.27
CA ALA A 285 45.32 -21.36 -12.68
C ALA A 285 45.53 -20.09 -13.52
N ALA A 286 45.11 -18.91 -13.03
CA ALA A 286 45.32 -17.65 -13.73
C ALA A 286 46.81 -17.33 -13.92
N ALA A 287 47.64 -17.60 -12.90
CA ALA A 287 49.09 -17.44 -13.00
C ALA A 287 49.72 -18.40 -14.01
N GLN A 288 49.26 -19.65 -14.09
CA GLN A 288 49.71 -20.63 -15.09
C GLN A 288 49.32 -20.21 -16.52
N ASP A 289 48.09 -19.71 -16.70
CA ASP A 289 47.59 -19.25 -17.99
C ASP A 289 48.35 -18.01 -18.48
N GLU A 290 48.57 -17.01 -17.61
CA GLU A 290 49.39 -15.84 -17.92
C GLU A 290 50.79 -16.28 -18.35
N ARG A 291 51.38 -17.23 -17.61
CA ARG A 291 52.71 -17.76 -17.92
C ARG A 291 52.77 -18.41 -19.30
N SER A 292 51.82 -19.29 -19.57
CA SER A 292 51.76 -20.05 -20.82
C SER A 292 51.59 -19.10 -22.02
N ARG A 293 50.76 -18.06 -21.87
CA ARG A 293 50.58 -17.02 -22.90
C ARG A 293 51.84 -16.21 -23.14
N LEU A 294 52.51 -15.74 -22.09
CA LEU A 294 53.76 -14.98 -22.23
C LEU A 294 54.87 -15.82 -22.88
N CYS A 295 55.00 -17.10 -22.52
CA CYS A 295 55.96 -18.01 -23.17
C CYS A 295 55.66 -18.17 -24.67
N ALA A 296 54.39 -18.36 -25.04
CA ALA A 296 53.97 -18.47 -26.44
C ALA A 296 54.23 -17.17 -27.23
N ASP A 297 53.92 -16.01 -26.63
CA ASP A 297 54.13 -14.70 -27.24
C ASP A 297 55.63 -14.41 -27.46
N VAL A 298 56.48 -14.68 -26.47
CA VAL A 298 57.93 -14.55 -26.59
C VAL A 298 58.46 -15.42 -27.73
N ALA A 299 58.03 -16.69 -27.82
CA ALA A 299 58.44 -17.59 -28.89
C ALA A 299 58.00 -17.09 -30.28
N ALA A 300 56.74 -16.65 -30.40
CA ALA A 300 56.20 -16.12 -31.66
C ALA A 300 56.91 -14.84 -32.12
N ARG A 301 57.20 -13.93 -31.20
CA ARG A 301 57.92 -12.68 -31.50
C ARG A 301 59.39 -12.92 -31.84
N ALA A 302 60.06 -13.85 -31.16
CA ALA A 302 61.42 -14.26 -31.51
C ALA A 302 61.50 -14.85 -32.93
N ALA A 303 60.56 -15.70 -33.31
CA ALA A 303 60.49 -16.25 -34.68
C ALA A 303 60.25 -15.15 -35.73
N ARG A 304 59.40 -14.16 -35.43
CA ARG A 304 59.15 -13.02 -36.32
C ARG A 304 60.39 -12.14 -36.50
N ILE A 305 61.14 -11.87 -35.43
CA ILE A 305 62.40 -11.11 -35.51
C ILE A 305 63.41 -11.83 -36.39
N ALA A 306 63.55 -13.15 -36.27
CA ALA A 306 64.45 -13.92 -37.13
C ALA A 306 64.10 -13.78 -38.63
N ALA A 307 62.81 -13.74 -38.97
CA ALA A 307 62.35 -13.48 -40.34
C ALA A 307 62.69 -12.05 -40.79
N VAL A 308 62.41 -11.04 -39.96
CA VAL A 308 62.72 -9.63 -40.30
C VAL A 308 64.23 -9.40 -40.41
N ASP A 309 65.06 -10.01 -39.56
CA ASP A 309 66.52 -9.92 -39.65
C ASP A 309 67.04 -10.51 -40.97
N THR A 310 66.39 -11.57 -41.48
CA THR A 310 66.69 -12.13 -42.81
C THR A 310 66.34 -11.14 -43.93
N GLU A 311 65.20 -10.45 -43.82
CA GLU A 311 64.81 -9.40 -44.77
C GLU A 311 65.76 -8.19 -44.73
N VAL A 312 66.22 -7.78 -43.54
CA VAL A 312 67.22 -6.71 -43.36
C VAL A 312 68.54 -7.09 -44.04
N ALA A 313 69.02 -8.32 -43.83
CA ALA A 313 70.24 -8.80 -44.46
C ALA A 313 70.14 -8.77 -46.01
N GLY A 314 69.03 -9.26 -46.57
CA GLY A 314 68.79 -9.21 -48.01
C GLY A 314 68.68 -7.79 -48.56
N ALA A 315 68.05 -6.86 -47.83
CA ALA A 315 67.97 -5.46 -48.22
C ALA A 315 69.34 -4.78 -48.19
N ALA A 316 70.16 -5.04 -47.18
CA ALA A 316 71.51 -4.50 -47.07
C ALA A 316 72.43 -4.97 -48.21
N GLU A 317 72.33 -6.24 -48.61
CA GLU A 317 73.07 -6.79 -49.75
C GLU A 317 72.62 -6.14 -51.08
N ALA A 318 71.32 -5.95 -51.26
CA ALA A 318 70.76 -5.26 -52.43
C ALA A 318 71.17 -3.78 -52.48
N GLU A 319 71.24 -3.09 -51.34
CA GLU A 319 71.75 -1.73 -51.24
C GLU A 319 73.25 -1.67 -51.59
N ALA A 320 74.06 -2.58 -51.05
CA ALA A 320 75.49 -2.65 -51.36
C ALA A 320 75.73 -2.86 -52.87
N THR A 321 74.94 -3.75 -53.49
CA THR A 321 74.97 -3.99 -54.94
C THR A 321 74.57 -2.73 -55.71
N ALA A 322 73.47 -2.07 -55.32
CA ALA A 322 73.02 -0.84 -55.96
C ALA A 322 74.06 0.30 -55.82
N ARG A 323 74.79 0.35 -54.70
CA ARG A 323 75.87 1.32 -54.47
C ARG A 323 77.02 1.10 -55.45
N GLN A 324 77.47 -0.14 -55.62
CA GLN A 324 78.51 -0.48 -56.60
C GLN A 324 78.08 -0.12 -58.03
N VAL A 325 76.82 -0.41 -58.41
CA VAL A 325 76.29 -0.06 -59.74
C VAL A 325 76.25 1.46 -59.93
N ALA A 326 75.81 2.22 -58.93
CA ALA A 326 75.78 3.68 -58.98
C ALA A 326 77.20 4.29 -59.09
N GLU A 327 78.17 3.76 -58.34
CA GLU A 327 79.58 4.20 -58.43
C GLU A 327 80.18 3.93 -59.81
N LEU A 328 79.95 2.75 -60.38
CA LEU A 328 80.41 2.40 -61.73
C LEU A 328 79.74 3.28 -62.80
N ALA A 329 78.44 3.49 -62.71
CA ALA A 329 77.70 4.35 -63.64
C ALA A 329 78.13 5.82 -63.53
N ALA A 330 78.41 6.31 -62.32
CA ALA A 330 78.94 7.66 -62.11
C ALA A 330 80.35 7.82 -62.70
N ALA A 331 81.22 6.81 -62.54
CA ALA A 331 82.54 6.80 -63.16
C ALA A 331 82.45 6.81 -64.69
N ALA A 332 81.57 5.98 -65.27
CA ALA A 332 81.32 5.93 -66.71
C ALA A 332 80.80 7.29 -67.26
N ALA A 333 79.85 7.91 -66.56
CA ALA A 333 79.36 9.24 -66.88
C ALA A 333 80.46 10.31 -66.79
N GLY A 334 81.34 10.24 -65.78
CA GLY A 334 82.51 11.11 -65.65
C GLY A 334 83.48 10.96 -66.83
N THR A 335 83.79 9.73 -67.24
CA THR A 335 84.65 9.48 -68.41
C THR A 335 84.02 9.96 -69.72
N ALA A 336 82.71 9.74 -69.92
CA ALA A 336 82.01 10.22 -71.10
C ALA A 336 81.91 11.76 -71.14
N GLY A 337 81.73 12.40 -69.98
CA GLY A 337 81.77 13.86 -69.85
C GLY A 337 83.15 14.44 -70.20
N ALA A 338 84.23 13.81 -69.76
CA ALA A 338 85.59 14.22 -70.13
C ALA A 338 85.87 14.04 -71.63
N ALA A 339 85.39 12.95 -72.24
CA ALA A 339 85.48 12.72 -73.69
C ALA A 339 84.69 13.76 -74.50
N LEU A 340 83.50 14.17 -74.01
CA LEU A 340 82.71 15.25 -74.61
C LEU A 340 83.48 16.58 -74.57
N ALA A 341 84.01 16.98 -73.42
CA ALA A 341 84.81 18.20 -73.28
C ALA A 341 86.04 18.19 -74.20
N ARG A 342 86.68 17.02 -74.35
CA ARG A 342 87.80 16.86 -75.28
C ARG A 342 87.38 17.03 -76.74
N ALA A 343 86.28 16.42 -77.15
CA ALA A 343 85.75 16.55 -78.51
C ALA A 343 85.30 17.99 -78.84
N GLU A 344 84.81 18.75 -77.85
CA GLU A 344 84.50 20.19 -78.00
C GLU A 344 85.77 21.02 -78.23
N ALA A 345 86.83 20.76 -77.46
CA ALA A 345 88.12 21.41 -77.64
C ALA A 345 88.76 21.08 -78.99
N ASP A 346 88.74 19.80 -79.40
CA ASP A 346 89.28 19.38 -80.70
C ASP A 346 88.49 19.98 -81.88
N LEU A 347 87.16 20.15 -81.75
CA LEU A 347 86.35 20.86 -82.74
C LEU A 347 86.72 22.34 -82.85
N ALA A 348 86.90 23.04 -81.72
CA ALA A 348 87.30 24.43 -81.70
C ALA A 348 88.68 24.63 -82.35
N ALA A 349 89.65 23.75 -82.03
CA ALA A 349 90.96 23.76 -82.65
C ALA A 349 90.90 23.54 -84.17
N ALA A 350 90.11 22.55 -84.63
CA ALA A 350 89.95 22.29 -86.07
C ALA A 350 89.29 23.47 -86.82
N GLN A 351 88.33 24.17 -86.20
CA GLN A 351 87.72 25.38 -86.76
C GLN A 351 88.74 26.52 -86.89
N GLN A 352 89.60 26.70 -85.90
CA GLN A 352 90.66 27.70 -85.91
C GLN A 352 91.65 27.45 -87.06
N VAL A 353 92.14 26.21 -87.22
CA VAL A 353 93.05 25.83 -88.32
C VAL A 353 92.43 26.13 -89.69
N VAL A 354 91.15 25.79 -89.87
CA VAL A 354 90.41 26.05 -91.11
C VAL A 354 90.28 27.56 -91.41
N ALA A 355 90.08 28.39 -90.38
CA ALA A 355 90.02 29.84 -90.52
C ALA A 355 91.38 30.45 -90.86
N GLU A 356 92.46 29.99 -90.23
CA GLU A 356 93.83 30.47 -90.47
C GLU A 356 94.33 30.10 -91.88
N LEU A 357 94.03 28.90 -92.39
CA LEU A 357 94.34 28.54 -93.78
C LEU A 357 93.63 29.44 -94.81
N ALA A 358 92.36 29.79 -94.56
CA ALA A 358 91.63 30.74 -95.40
C ALA A 358 92.27 32.14 -95.35
N GLY A 359 92.71 32.58 -94.17
CA GLY A 359 93.47 33.83 -94.01
C GLY A 359 94.80 33.83 -94.77
N ARG A 360 95.51 32.69 -94.79
CA ARG A 360 96.80 32.54 -95.50
C ARG A 360 96.65 32.63 -97.01
N GLU A 361 95.67 31.94 -97.58
CA GLU A 361 95.36 32.01 -99.02
C GLU A 361 95.03 33.43 -99.45
N GLN A 362 94.26 34.16 -98.63
CA GLN A 362 93.90 35.55 -98.90
C GLN A 362 95.13 36.48 -98.82
N ALA A 363 95.99 36.30 -97.81
CA ALA A 363 97.24 37.05 -97.68
C ALA A 363 98.18 36.83 -98.88
N GLN A 364 98.32 35.58 -99.36
CA GLN A 364 99.13 35.28 -100.55
C GLN A 364 98.60 35.95 -101.81
N ARG A 365 97.27 35.99 -101.99
CA ARG A 365 96.64 36.70 -103.12
C ARG A 365 96.91 38.19 -103.07
N LEU A 366 96.74 38.83 -101.91
CA LEU A 366 97.01 40.26 -101.72
C LEU A 366 98.49 40.59 -101.93
N MET A 367 99.41 39.75 -101.45
CA MET A 367 100.85 39.92 -101.66
C MET A 367 101.20 39.85 -103.16
N SER A 368 100.71 38.85 -103.89
CA SER A 368 100.91 38.76 -105.34
C SER A 368 100.29 39.93 -106.10
N GLN A 369 99.18 40.49 -105.62
CA GLN A 369 98.56 41.68 -106.21
C GLN A 369 99.43 42.93 -106.00
N LEU A 370 99.97 43.12 -104.79
CA LEU A 370 100.90 44.22 -104.48
C LEU A 370 102.19 44.14 -105.32
N ASP A 371 102.81 42.96 -105.45
CA ASP A 371 104.02 42.78 -106.28
C ASP A 371 103.79 43.17 -107.75
N ARG A 372 102.62 42.83 -108.30
CA ARG A 372 102.23 43.20 -109.67
C ARG A 372 102.00 44.70 -109.81
N ILE A 373 101.42 45.35 -108.81
CA ILE A 373 101.24 46.81 -108.79
C ILE A 373 102.60 47.51 -108.77
N GLU A 374 103.53 47.07 -107.93
CA GLU A 374 104.87 47.66 -107.83
C GLU A 374 105.66 47.48 -109.14
N SER A 375 105.60 46.30 -109.74
CA SER A 375 106.23 46.03 -111.05
C SER A 375 105.68 46.94 -112.15
N ALA A 376 104.35 47.05 -112.27
CA ALA A 376 103.71 47.89 -113.27
C ALA A 376 103.99 49.39 -113.06
N ARG A 377 104.12 49.86 -111.80
CA ARG A 377 104.52 51.24 -111.48
C ARG A 377 105.98 51.52 -111.88
N SER A 378 106.88 50.57 -111.66
CA SER A 378 108.29 50.71 -112.07
C SER A 378 108.43 50.76 -113.60
N GLU A 379 107.67 49.93 -114.31
CA GLU A 379 107.63 49.93 -115.77
C GLU A 379 107.09 51.26 -116.32
N LEU A 380 105.98 51.75 -115.76
CA LEU A 380 105.43 53.06 -116.12
C LEU A 380 106.45 54.19 -115.93
N ALA A 381 107.14 54.24 -114.78
CA ALA A 381 108.16 55.25 -114.51
C ALA A 381 109.32 55.20 -115.52
N THR A 382 109.73 53.99 -115.93
CA THR A 382 110.80 53.80 -116.93
C THR A 382 110.36 54.30 -118.31
N LEU A 383 109.14 53.94 -118.73
CA LEU A 383 108.56 54.37 -120.01
C LEU A 383 108.39 55.89 -120.09
N GLU A 384 108.00 56.55 -118.99
CA GLU A 384 107.90 58.02 -118.92
C GLU A 384 109.27 58.70 -119.10
N VAL A 385 110.33 58.15 -118.51
CA VAL A 385 111.71 58.65 -118.69
C VAL A 385 112.18 58.47 -120.14
N GLU A 386 111.94 57.32 -120.76
CA GLU A 386 112.33 57.07 -122.14
C GLU A 386 111.59 57.98 -123.14
N LEU A 387 110.28 58.19 -122.93
CA LEU A 387 109.47 59.11 -123.73
C LEU A 387 109.97 60.56 -123.63
N ALA A 388 110.42 60.99 -122.46
CA ALA A 388 110.95 62.34 -122.27
C ALA A 388 112.26 62.57 -123.06
N GLY A 389 113.02 61.51 -123.35
CA GLY A 389 114.30 61.57 -124.06
C GLY A 389 114.24 61.70 -125.59
N ILE A 390 113.07 61.52 -126.22
CA ILE A 390 112.93 61.57 -127.69
C ILE A 390 112.38 62.92 -128.14
N ALA A 391 113.19 63.78 -128.75
CA ALA A 391 112.76 65.11 -129.21
C ALA A 391 111.80 65.09 -130.42
N MET A 392 111.80 64.01 -131.21
CA MET A 392 110.94 63.85 -132.40
C MET A 392 109.47 63.74 -132.01
N THR A 393 108.76 64.87 -132.00
CA THR A 393 107.30 64.92 -131.87
C THR A 393 106.64 64.83 -133.25
N ALA A 394 105.32 64.58 -133.26
CA ALA A 394 104.56 64.56 -134.51
C ALA A 394 104.63 65.90 -135.28
N GLU A 395 104.76 67.02 -134.56
CA GLU A 395 104.90 68.35 -135.15
C GLU A 395 106.27 68.51 -135.84
N VAL A 396 107.36 68.13 -135.18
CA VAL A 396 108.71 68.20 -135.74
C VAL A 396 108.88 67.29 -136.96
N MET A 397 108.27 66.10 -136.95
CA MET A 397 108.26 65.19 -138.10
C MET A 397 107.56 65.82 -139.33
N ALA A 398 106.46 66.54 -139.13
CA ALA A 398 105.72 67.22 -140.21
C ALA A 398 106.55 68.35 -140.85
N ASP A 399 107.30 69.10 -140.04
CA ASP A 399 108.18 70.16 -140.53
C ASP A 399 109.32 69.60 -141.41
N ILE A 400 109.90 68.45 -141.02
CA ILE A 400 110.93 67.75 -141.80
C ILE A 400 110.41 67.32 -143.17
N GLU A 401 109.21 66.72 -143.23
CA GLU A 401 108.59 66.28 -144.49
C GLU A 401 108.31 67.44 -145.45
N SER A 402 107.83 68.56 -144.91
CA SER A 402 107.56 69.79 -145.68
C SER A 402 108.84 70.36 -146.31
N ALA A 403 109.94 70.42 -145.55
CA ALA A 403 111.22 70.91 -146.02
C ALA A 403 111.83 70.01 -147.12
N ALA A 404 111.70 68.68 -147.01
CA ALA A 404 112.18 67.75 -148.02
C ALA A 404 111.45 67.92 -149.37
N GLY A 405 110.15 68.19 -149.33
CA GLY A 405 109.34 68.47 -150.52
C GLY A 405 109.68 69.78 -151.22
N LEU A 406 110.34 70.74 -150.58
CA LEU A 406 110.82 71.98 -151.22
C LEU A 406 112.09 71.75 -152.04
N VAL A 407 113.03 70.93 -151.55
CA VAL A 407 114.31 70.63 -152.23
C VAL A 407 114.06 69.96 -153.59
N GLN A 408 113.26 68.89 -153.61
CA GLN A 408 112.94 68.16 -154.85
C GLN A 408 112.35 69.05 -155.95
N ARG A 409 111.51 70.03 -155.57
CA ARG A 409 110.84 70.93 -156.53
C ARG A 409 111.83 71.83 -157.26
N PHE A 410 112.86 72.34 -156.57
CA PHE A 410 113.83 73.24 -157.20
C PHE A 410 114.87 72.51 -158.06
N GLU A 411 115.24 71.25 -157.75
CA GLU A 411 116.14 70.45 -158.60
C GLU A 411 115.54 70.16 -159.97
N ALA A 412 114.26 69.77 -159.98
CA ALA A 412 113.54 69.47 -161.22
C ALA A 412 113.44 70.68 -162.17
N GLN A 413 113.36 71.89 -161.62
CA GLN A 413 113.16 73.12 -162.40
C GLN A 413 114.44 73.59 -163.13
N LEU A 414 115.63 73.27 -162.60
CA LEU A 414 116.92 73.71 -163.15
C LEU A 414 117.26 73.02 -164.49
N VAL A 415 116.90 71.75 -164.63
CA VAL A 415 117.20 70.90 -165.79
C VAL A 415 116.43 71.35 -167.04
N SER A 416 115.29 72.03 -166.88
CA SER A 416 114.34 72.35 -167.95
C SER A 416 114.73 73.53 -168.87
N THR A 417 115.82 74.27 -168.61
CA THR A 417 115.96 75.68 -169.09
C THR A 417 117.19 76.02 -169.97
N ALA A 418 117.95 75.05 -170.53
CA ALA A 418 119.18 75.32 -171.33
C ALA A 418 119.00 75.21 -172.87
N ALA A 419 119.78 75.93 -173.70
CA ALA A 419 119.68 75.98 -175.18
C ALA A 419 120.97 75.50 -175.92
N ALA A 420 120.84 75.02 -177.19
CA ALA A 420 121.92 74.39 -177.98
C ALA A 420 122.07 74.96 -179.42
N VAL A 421 123.32 75.07 -179.91
CA VAL A 421 123.68 75.56 -181.27
C VAL A 421 124.57 74.51 -181.98
N GLN A 422 124.32 74.23 -183.27
CA GLN A 422 124.99 73.18 -184.05
C GLN A 422 125.68 73.73 -185.30
N PHE A 423 126.92 73.30 -185.52
CA PHE A 423 127.78 73.64 -186.65
C PHE A 423 127.94 72.42 -187.57
N THR A 424 128.03 72.60 -188.89
CA THR A 424 128.27 71.50 -189.86
C THR A 424 129.30 71.92 -190.90
N ALA A 425 130.32 71.09 -191.15
CA ALA A 425 131.40 71.39 -192.07
C ALA A 425 131.06 71.02 -193.53
N ALA A 426 131.30 71.93 -194.48
CA ALA A 426 131.02 71.70 -195.91
C ALA A 426 132.21 71.12 -196.71
N ALA A 427 133.43 71.28 -196.19
CA ALA A 427 134.67 70.70 -196.68
C ALA A 427 135.52 70.27 -195.47
N ASP A 428 136.64 69.58 -195.70
CA ASP A 428 137.59 69.31 -194.63
C ASP A 428 138.16 70.65 -194.13
N LEU A 429 137.87 70.96 -192.87
CA LEU A 429 138.21 72.24 -192.26
C LEU A 429 138.58 72.06 -190.79
N GLU A 430 139.47 72.93 -190.35
CA GLU A 430 140.02 72.94 -189.01
C GLU A 430 139.53 74.23 -188.32
N LEU A 431 138.72 74.06 -187.26
CA LEU A 431 138.19 75.13 -186.41
C LEU A 431 139.01 75.20 -185.11
N THR A 432 138.95 76.32 -184.42
CA THR A 432 139.45 76.48 -183.07
C THR A 432 138.31 76.92 -182.15
N VAL A 433 138.03 76.21 -181.06
CA VAL A 433 136.96 76.54 -180.09
C VAL A 433 137.63 76.90 -178.78
N ASP A 434 137.47 78.14 -178.31
CA ASP A 434 138.14 78.69 -177.11
C ASP A 434 139.64 78.31 -177.01
N GLY A 435 140.35 78.26 -178.15
CA GLY A 435 141.77 77.92 -178.23
C GLY A 435 142.12 76.45 -178.55
N GLU A 436 141.16 75.52 -178.52
CA GLU A 436 141.39 74.12 -178.90
C GLU A 436 141.03 73.82 -180.36
N VAL A 437 141.93 73.12 -181.06
CA VAL A 437 141.77 72.79 -182.48
C VAL A 437 140.84 71.59 -182.68
N VAL A 438 139.74 71.79 -183.40
CA VAL A 438 138.73 70.77 -183.73
C VAL A 438 138.69 70.58 -185.24
N ARG A 439 139.00 69.36 -185.70
CA ARG A 439 138.96 68.98 -187.12
C ARG A 439 137.60 68.41 -187.47
N LEU A 440 136.92 69.01 -188.44
CA LEU A 440 135.70 68.48 -189.01
C LEU A 440 135.92 68.09 -190.47
N ARG A 441 135.54 66.87 -190.82
CA ARG A 441 135.49 66.45 -192.22
C ARG A 441 134.23 66.94 -192.89
N ALA A 442 134.25 67.04 -194.22
CA ALA A 442 133.08 67.39 -195.01
C ALA A 442 131.86 66.53 -194.61
N GLY A 443 130.74 67.18 -194.25
CA GLY A 443 129.47 66.57 -193.83
C GLY A 443 129.33 66.32 -192.32
N GLN A 444 130.35 66.56 -191.51
CA GLN A 444 130.31 66.27 -190.08
C GLN A 444 129.77 67.48 -189.28
N SER A 445 128.79 67.22 -188.41
CA SER A 445 128.17 68.22 -187.53
C SER A 445 128.67 68.11 -186.09
N TRP A 446 128.79 69.23 -185.40
CA TRP A 446 129.24 69.35 -184.02
C TRP A 446 128.40 70.38 -183.26
N SER A 447 127.97 70.07 -182.04
CA SER A 447 127.11 70.93 -181.23
C SER A 447 127.56 70.88 -179.76
N PRO A 448 128.13 71.96 -179.21
CA PRO A 448 128.47 72.02 -177.79
C PRO A 448 127.24 72.41 -176.94
N PRO A 449 127.10 71.86 -175.72
CA PRO A 449 126.11 72.34 -174.76
C PRO A 449 126.54 73.70 -174.22
N VAL A 450 125.68 74.72 -174.34
CA VAL A 450 126.00 76.10 -173.95
C VAL A 450 125.27 76.45 -172.65
N SER A 451 125.84 76.05 -171.51
CA SER A 451 125.44 76.55 -170.18
C SER A 451 126.26 77.75 -169.71
N SER A 452 127.24 78.20 -170.52
CA SER A 452 128.09 79.38 -170.31
C SER A 452 128.57 79.97 -171.66
N ALA A 453 129.06 81.21 -171.66
CA ALA A 453 129.65 81.90 -172.83
C ALA A 453 130.68 81.04 -173.59
N THR A 454 130.57 80.84 -174.91
CA THR A 454 131.48 79.98 -175.72
C THR A 454 131.85 80.65 -177.07
N THR A 455 133.13 80.60 -177.51
CA THR A 455 133.63 81.20 -178.78
C THR A 455 134.22 80.16 -179.75
N VAL A 456 133.96 80.29 -181.05
CA VAL A 456 134.37 79.37 -182.15
C VAL A 456 134.99 80.16 -183.31
N ASP A 457 136.25 79.86 -183.67
CA ASP A 457 137.08 80.49 -184.71
C ASP A 457 137.36 79.54 -185.90
N LEU A 458 137.34 80.06 -187.14
CA LEU A 458 137.88 79.43 -188.36
C LEU A 458 139.05 80.29 -188.88
N PRO A 459 140.30 79.76 -188.89
CA PRO A 459 141.47 80.53 -189.28
C PRO A 459 141.39 81.07 -190.71
N GLY A 460 141.53 82.40 -190.86
CA GLY A 460 141.49 83.08 -192.16
C GLY A 460 140.09 83.31 -192.75
N VAL A 461 139.00 82.89 -192.08
CA VAL A 461 137.62 82.99 -192.61
C VAL A 461 136.65 83.76 -191.68
N LEU A 462 136.51 83.40 -190.39
CA LEU A 462 135.36 83.80 -189.54
C LEU A 462 135.56 83.49 -188.04
N SER A 463 134.96 84.27 -187.14
CA SER A 463 134.84 84.02 -185.67
C SER A 463 133.40 84.22 -185.16
N ILE A 464 132.86 83.35 -184.28
CA ILE A 464 131.47 83.37 -183.72
C ILE A 464 131.47 83.17 -182.19
N ARG A 465 130.61 83.88 -181.42
CA ARG A 465 130.42 83.71 -179.96
C ARG A 465 128.94 83.56 -179.55
N VAL A 466 128.64 82.75 -178.52
CA VAL A 466 127.28 82.46 -177.98
C VAL A 466 127.22 82.55 -176.44
N ASP A 467 126.23 83.24 -175.86
CA ASP A 467 126.02 83.47 -174.41
C ASP A 467 124.61 83.00 -173.93
N PRO A 468 124.44 82.34 -172.74
CA PRO A 468 123.14 81.87 -172.23
C PRO A 468 122.37 82.90 -171.38
N GLY A 469 121.03 82.72 -171.26
CA GLY A 469 120.09 83.70 -170.68
C GLY A 469 119.93 83.70 -169.14
N THR A 470 119.47 84.83 -168.60
CA THR A 470 119.38 85.17 -167.15
C THR A 470 118.48 84.28 -166.27
N THR A 471 117.54 83.52 -166.85
CA THR A 471 116.54 82.74 -166.11
C THR A 471 117.12 81.50 -165.40
N THR A 472 118.15 80.89 -165.98
CA THR A 472 118.73 79.62 -165.49
C THR A 472 119.59 79.81 -164.23
N ALA A 473 120.13 81.01 -164.00
CA ALA A 473 120.93 81.31 -162.81
C ALA A 473 120.07 81.43 -161.53
N GLY A 474 118.92 82.10 -161.60
CA GLY A 474 118.08 82.38 -160.43
C GLY A 474 117.39 81.15 -159.81
N ILE A 475 117.26 80.04 -160.54
CA ILE A 475 116.69 78.79 -160.01
C ILE A 475 117.70 78.05 -159.12
N ARG A 476 119.01 78.22 -159.37
CA ARG A 476 120.07 77.52 -158.63
C ARG A 476 120.18 78.00 -157.18
N ASP A 477 120.06 79.31 -156.94
CA ASP A 477 120.18 79.88 -155.59
C ASP A 477 119.04 79.43 -154.67
N LYS A 478 117.83 79.27 -155.23
CA LYS A 478 116.65 78.79 -154.48
C LYS A 478 116.80 77.35 -154.02
N LEU A 479 117.47 76.51 -154.79
CA LEU A 479 117.75 75.12 -154.41
C LEU A 479 118.64 75.03 -153.16
N VAL A 480 119.70 75.85 -153.09
CA VAL A 480 120.62 75.87 -151.95
C VAL A 480 119.91 76.30 -150.66
N GLN A 481 119.01 77.28 -150.73
CA GLN A 481 118.25 77.72 -149.56
C GLN A 481 117.30 76.63 -149.04
N ALA A 482 116.59 75.92 -149.92
CA ALA A 482 115.71 74.83 -149.52
C ALA A 482 116.47 73.68 -148.84
N GLN A 483 117.69 73.38 -149.29
CA GLN A 483 118.55 72.37 -148.67
C GLN A 483 118.96 72.76 -147.24
N GLY A 484 119.17 74.05 -146.96
CA GLY A 484 119.45 74.56 -145.62
C GLY A 484 118.28 74.40 -144.64
N VAL A 485 117.03 74.63 -145.10
CA VAL A 485 115.82 74.48 -144.27
C VAL A 485 115.58 73.03 -143.87
N LEU A 486 115.81 72.08 -144.79
CA LEU A 486 115.69 70.64 -144.50
C LEU A 486 116.71 70.17 -143.45
N ALA A 487 117.95 70.66 -143.51
CA ALA A 487 118.98 70.30 -142.54
C ALA A 487 118.63 70.76 -141.11
N GLU A 488 118.06 71.95 -140.96
CA GLU A 488 117.66 72.48 -139.64
C GLU A 488 116.48 71.70 -139.05
N ALA A 489 115.44 71.40 -139.84
CA ALA A 489 114.30 70.62 -139.38
C ALA A 489 114.73 69.21 -138.92
N LEU A 490 115.63 68.57 -139.67
CA LEU A 490 116.21 67.27 -139.31
C LEU A 490 116.99 67.34 -137.98
N HIS A 491 117.74 68.41 -137.76
CA HIS A 491 118.48 68.63 -136.51
C HIS A 491 117.55 68.78 -135.30
N GLN A 492 116.44 69.53 -135.43
CA GLN A 492 115.45 69.67 -134.35
C GLN A 492 114.79 68.35 -133.96
N GLY A 493 114.59 67.45 -134.93
CA GLY A 493 114.13 66.09 -134.68
C GLY A 493 115.20 65.14 -134.14
N GLY A 494 116.48 65.53 -134.17
CA GLY A 494 117.60 64.66 -133.86
C GLY A 494 117.82 63.56 -134.90
N ALA A 495 117.35 63.76 -136.13
CA ALA A 495 117.41 62.79 -137.21
C ALA A 495 118.47 63.18 -138.25
N GLY A 496 119.18 62.19 -138.80
CA GLY A 496 120.15 62.42 -139.88
C GLY A 496 119.53 62.48 -141.28
N SER A 497 118.29 62.00 -141.43
CA SER A 497 117.55 61.96 -142.69
C SER A 497 116.05 61.86 -142.46
N LEU A 498 115.26 62.02 -143.51
CA LEU A 498 113.79 61.90 -143.42
C LEU A 498 113.35 60.49 -142.99
N ASP A 499 114.02 59.43 -143.45
CA ASP A 499 113.68 58.06 -143.07
C ASP A 499 114.08 57.74 -141.63
N ASP A 500 115.21 58.28 -141.18
CA ASP A 500 115.65 58.22 -139.77
C ASP A 500 114.64 58.93 -138.85
N ALA A 501 114.13 60.09 -139.29
CA ALA A 501 113.11 60.83 -138.56
C ALA A 501 111.82 60.01 -138.35
N ARG A 502 111.36 59.31 -139.39
CA ARG A 502 110.17 58.44 -139.33
C ARG A 502 110.33 57.28 -138.36
N GLU A 503 111.51 56.66 -138.31
CA GLU A 503 111.77 55.55 -137.38
C GLU A 503 111.84 56.04 -135.92
N ILE A 504 112.39 57.23 -135.65
CA ILE A 504 112.37 57.84 -134.31
C ILE A 504 110.92 58.17 -133.89
N GLU A 505 110.09 58.74 -134.77
CA GLU A 505 108.69 59.07 -134.49
C GLU A 505 107.86 57.80 -134.18
N LYS A 506 108.06 56.74 -134.96
CA LYS A 506 107.43 55.42 -134.75
C LYS A 506 107.82 54.82 -133.41
N ARG A 507 109.09 54.92 -133.01
CA ARG A 507 109.56 54.46 -131.69
C ARG A 507 108.89 55.24 -130.56
N ARG A 508 108.79 56.57 -130.66
CA ARG A 508 108.09 57.40 -129.67
C ARG A 508 106.61 56.99 -129.51
N ARG A 509 105.91 56.74 -130.63
CA ARG A 509 104.50 56.31 -130.60
C ARG A 509 104.31 54.94 -129.93
N ALA A 510 105.21 53.99 -130.17
CA ALA A 510 105.17 52.67 -129.53
C ALA A 510 105.38 52.76 -128.00
N LEU A 511 106.31 53.60 -127.56
CA LEU A 511 106.54 53.84 -126.12
C LEU A 511 105.33 54.51 -125.45
N ALA A 512 104.68 55.48 -126.12
CA ALA A 512 103.47 56.13 -125.61
C ALA A 512 102.32 55.14 -125.40
N GLY A 513 102.09 54.24 -126.37
CA GLY A 513 101.11 53.17 -126.22
C GLY A 513 101.42 52.22 -125.07
N SER A 514 102.70 51.90 -124.86
CA SER A 514 103.15 51.04 -123.75
C SER A 514 102.91 51.72 -122.39
N ARG A 515 103.15 53.05 -122.29
CA ARG A 515 102.87 53.84 -121.08
C ARG A 515 101.38 53.81 -120.72
N ASP A 516 100.51 54.01 -121.71
CA ASP A 516 99.06 54.00 -121.49
C ASP A 516 98.57 52.63 -121.00
N GLN A 517 99.12 51.54 -121.56
CA GLN A 517 98.81 50.17 -121.13
C GLN A 517 99.31 49.86 -119.70
N ALA A 518 100.52 50.28 -119.36
CA ALA A 518 101.05 50.13 -118.00
C ALA A 518 100.21 50.92 -116.98
N SER A 519 99.76 52.13 -117.33
CA SER A 519 98.87 52.96 -116.50
C SER A 519 97.53 52.28 -116.23
N ALA A 520 96.88 51.77 -117.28
CA ALA A 520 95.62 51.03 -117.15
C ALA A 520 95.75 49.76 -116.28
N THR A 521 96.90 49.07 -116.37
CA THR A 521 97.20 47.89 -115.55
C THR A 521 97.30 48.25 -114.07
N VAL A 522 97.96 49.35 -113.72
CA VAL A 522 98.00 49.85 -112.33
C VAL A 522 96.59 50.18 -111.81
N THR A 523 95.76 50.87 -112.60
CA THR A 523 94.38 51.18 -112.19
C THR A 523 93.53 49.94 -111.98
N ALA A 524 93.63 48.95 -112.88
CA ALA A 524 92.87 47.71 -112.79
C ALA A 524 93.27 46.87 -111.58
N LEU A 525 94.57 46.78 -111.27
CA LEU A 525 95.06 46.04 -110.11
C LEU A 525 94.71 46.73 -108.78
N LEU A 526 94.52 48.04 -108.75
CA LEU A 526 94.09 48.78 -107.55
C LEU A 526 92.58 48.66 -107.29
N GLY A 527 91.75 48.51 -108.32
CA GLY A 527 90.31 48.26 -108.16
C GLY A 527 89.55 49.33 -107.36
N GLY A 528 90.07 50.56 -107.27
CA GLY A 528 89.50 51.67 -106.48
C GLY A 528 90.03 51.79 -105.04
N GLN A 529 90.87 50.86 -104.59
CA GLN A 529 91.60 50.96 -103.31
C GLN A 529 92.94 51.67 -103.52
N ASP A 530 93.47 52.26 -102.44
CA ASP A 530 94.85 52.71 -102.43
C ASP A 530 95.80 51.58 -101.99
N VAL A 531 97.09 51.73 -102.29
CA VAL A 531 98.12 50.72 -101.97
C VAL A 531 98.25 50.51 -100.46
N GLU A 532 98.01 51.55 -99.65
CA GLU A 532 98.14 51.49 -98.20
C GLU A 532 97.00 50.69 -97.55
N GLN A 533 95.81 50.73 -98.13
CA GLN A 533 94.66 49.88 -97.74
C GLN A 533 94.95 48.41 -97.98
N LEU A 534 95.48 48.05 -99.16
CA LEU A 534 95.88 46.67 -99.48
C LEU A 534 97.01 46.18 -98.56
N ARG A 535 97.95 47.05 -98.20
CA ARG A 535 99.02 46.75 -97.24
C ARG A 535 98.50 46.57 -95.81
N ALA A 536 97.57 47.40 -95.36
CA ALA A 536 96.95 47.27 -94.05
C ALA A 536 96.11 45.98 -93.92
N GLU A 537 95.39 45.62 -94.98
CA GLU A 537 94.62 44.36 -95.04
C GLU A 537 95.56 43.13 -95.01
N LEU A 538 96.65 43.17 -95.79
CA LEU A 538 97.68 42.14 -95.75
C LEU A 538 98.33 42.03 -94.36
N ALA A 539 98.66 43.15 -93.73
CA ALA A 539 99.27 43.18 -92.40
C ALA A 539 98.31 42.63 -91.32
N GLY A 540 97.02 42.93 -91.42
CA GLY A 540 96.00 42.38 -90.52
C GLY A 540 95.85 40.87 -90.66
N LEU A 541 95.85 40.36 -91.88
CA LEU A 541 95.84 38.91 -92.14
C LEU A 541 97.14 38.24 -91.69
N GLN A 542 98.30 38.88 -91.89
CA GLN A 542 99.60 38.36 -91.46
C GLN A 542 99.77 38.34 -89.93
N ALA A 543 99.25 39.34 -89.22
CA ALA A 543 99.27 39.38 -87.76
C ALA A 543 98.44 38.25 -87.12
N GLY A 544 97.45 37.72 -87.84
CA GLY A 544 96.60 36.62 -87.40
C GLY A 544 97.07 35.22 -87.84
N LEU A 545 98.19 35.10 -88.55
CA LEU A 545 98.70 33.80 -89.03
C LEU A 545 99.69 33.20 -88.02
N ASP A 546 99.42 31.97 -87.57
CA ASP A 546 100.40 31.19 -86.81
C ASP A 546 101.40 30.50 -87.76
N ALA A 547 102.69 30.72 -87.51
CA ALA A 547 103.78 30.12 -88.26
C ALA A 547 103.84 28.58 -88.12
N GLN A 548 103.27 28.02 -87.06
CA GLN A 548 103.29 26.59 -86.76
C GLN A 548 102.40 25.75 -87.67
N LEU A 549 101.44 26.36 -88.39
CA LEU A 549 100.55 25.67 -89.34
C LEU A 549 101.09 25.62 -90.78
N ALA A 550 102.39 25.89 -90.95
CA ALA A 550 103.05 25.78 -92.25
C ALA A 550 103.08 24.32 -92.74
N GLY A 551 102.30 24.02 -93.78
CA GLY A 551 102.32 22.72 -94.47
C GLY A 551 101.03 21.90 -94.39
N VAL A 552 100.02 22.35 -93.63
CA VAL A 552 98.69 21.73 -93.63
C VAL A 552 97.92 22.16 -94.88
N ASP A 553 97.42 21.22 -95.67
CA ASP A 553 96.56 21.53 -96.81
C ASP A 553 95.09 21.67 -96.39
N ARG A 554 94.33 22.37 -97.23
CA ARG A 554 92.91 22.68 -96.99
C ARG A 554 92.06 21.41 -96.84
N ALA A 555 92.33 20.38 -97.64
CA ALA A 555 91.57 19.14 -97.63
C ALA A 555 91.74 18.37 -96.31
N THR A 556 92.96 18.37 -95.76
CA THR A 556 93.30 17.74 -94.48
C THR A 556 92.62 18.47 -93.32
N ALA A 557 92.62 19.80 -93.33
CA ALA A 557 91.95 20.59 -92.29
C ALA A 557 90.41 20.43 -92.34
N ASP A 558 89.80 20.43 -93.52
CA ASP A 558 88.36 20.21 -93.68
C ASP A 558 87.96 18.77 -93.26
N ALA A 559 88.80 17.77 -93.55
CA ALA A 559 88.60 16.39 -93.10
C ALA A 559 88.72 16.26 -91.56
N GLN A 560 89.69 16.93 -90.94
CA GLN A 560 89.83 16.99 -89.48
C GLN A 560 88.63 17.69 -88.81
N LEU A 561 88.12 18.78 -89.40
CA LEU A 561 86.91 19.45 -88.93
C LEU A 561 85.67 18.55 -89.02
N ALA A 562 85.51 17.79 -90.11
CA ALA A 562 84.42 16.83 -90.25
C ALA A 562 84.54 15.68 -89.24
N ALA A 563 85.75 15.16 -89.03
CA ALA A 563 86.02 14.13 -88.02
C ALA A 563 85.74 14.63 -86.59
N ALA A 564 86.15 15.86 -86.25
CA ALA A 564 85.88 16.46 -84.94
C ALA A 564 84.37 16.69 -84.71
N ARG A 565 83.61 17.09 -85.73
CA ARG A 565 82.14 17.20 -85.65
C ARG A 565 81.47 15.85 -85.40
N ALA A 566 81.91 14.80 -86.09
CA ALA A 566 81.39 13.44 -85.89
C ALA A 566 81.75 12.90 -84.49
N ALA A 567 82.97 13.13 -84.03
CA ALA A 567 83.42 12.75 -82.69
C ALA A 567 82.62 13.49 -81.60
N LEU A 568 82.33 14.78 -81.77
CA LEU A 568 81.48 15.54 -80.86
C LEU A 568 80.05 14.99 -80.80
N ALA A 569 79.45 14.66 -81.95
CA ALA A 569 78.11 14.08 -81.99
C ALA A 569 78.04 12.73 -81.27
N ALA A 570 79.04 11.85 -81.49
CA ALA A 570 79.14 10.57 -80.80
C ALA A 570 79.36 10.75 -79.28
N ALA A 571 80.26 11.65 -78.87
CA ALA A 571 80.53 11.94 -77.47
C ALA A 571 79.31 12.54 -76.74
N LYS A 572 78.49 13.37 -77.41
CA LYS A 572 77.24 13.90 -76.85
C LYS A 572 76.21 12.80 -76.58
N VAL A 573 76.04 11.87 -77.53
CA VAL A 573 75.12 10.73 -77.36
C VAL A 573 75.59 9.82 -76.23
N GLN A 574 76.89 9.52 -76.17
CA GLN A 574 77.45 8.69 -75.11
C GLN A 574 77.31 9.37 -73.73
N ALA A 575 77.69 10.64 -73.61
CA ALA A 575 77.56 11.38 -72.35
C ALA A 575 76.10 11.48 -71.88
N GLY A 576 75.15 11.72 -72.79
CA GLY A 576 73.72 11.71 -72.46
C GLY A 576 73.20 10.34 -72.01
N THR A 577 73.69 9.26 -72.63
CA THR A 577 73.33 7.89 -72.26
C THR A 577 73.87 7.54 -70.87
N GLU A 578 75.17 7.76 -70.62
CA GLU A 578 75.80 7.46 -69.34
C GLU A 578 75.25 8.34 -68.20
N ALA A 579 74.93 9.61 -68.47
CA ALA A 579 74.27 10.48 -67.48
C ALA A 579 72.89 9.93 -67.07
N ARG A 580 72.11 9.40 -68.01
CA ARG A 580 70.81 8.77 -67.72
C ARG A 580 70.98 7.48 -66.92
N VAL A 581 71.94 6.63 -67.30
CA VAL A 581 72.26 5.38 -66.56
C VAL A 581 72.71 5.69 -65.13
N SER A 582 73.57 6.70 -64.96
CA SER A 582 74.00 7.18 -63.64
C SER A 582 72.84 7.69 -62.79
N ALA A 583 71.94 8.50 -63.36
CA ALA A 583 70.76 8.99 -62.66
C ALA A 583 69.80 7.86 -62.24
N GLU A 584 69.59 6.87 -63.10
CA GLU A 584 68.75 5.70 -62.78
C GLU A 584 69.38 4.81 -61.71
N ALA A 585 70.70 4.55 -61.79
CA ALA A 585 71.43 3.81 -60.78
C ALA A 585 71.41 4.51 -59.42
N GLN A 586 71.54 5.84 -59.39
CA GLN A 586 71.44 6.63 -58.17
C GLN A 586 70.03 6.59 -57.56
N ALA A 587 68.97 6.65 -58.40
CA ALA A 587 67.60 6.52 -57.93
C ALA A 587 67.33 5.12 -57.33
N GLN A 588 67.87 4.06 -57.95
CA GLN A 588 67.79 2.70 -57.41
C GLN A 588 68.54 2.58 -56.08
N LEU A 589 69.74 3.16 -55.94
CA LEU A 589 70.47 3.19 -54.69
C LEU A 589 69.66 3.88 -53.58
N VAL A 590 69.07 5.04 -53.84
CA VAL A 590 68.23 5.75 -52.85
C VAL A 590 67.02 4.90 -52.43
N ALA A 591 66.37 4.23 -53.39
CA ALA A 591 65.24 3.35 -53.10
C ALA A 591 65.65 2.16 -52.22
N LYS A 592 66.78 1.51 -52.53
CA LYS A 592 67.30 0.39 -51.74
C LYS A 592 67.78 0.81 -50.36
N ALA A 593 68.49 1.93 -50.23
CA ALA A 593 68.91 2.47 -48.94
C ALA A 593 67.71 2.84 -48.04
N THR A 594 66.64 3.39 -48.63
CA THR A 594 65.39 3.65 -47.91
C THR A 594 64.74 2.35 -47.43
N GLN A 595 64.69 1.32 -48.28
CA GLN A 595 64.16 0.01 -47.91
C GLN A 595 64.95 -0.62 -46.75
N THR A 596 66.28 -0.62 -46.80
CA THR A 596 67.14 -1.10 -45.70
C THR A 596 66.86 -0.34 -44.40
N THR A 597 66.76 0.98 -44.47
CA THR A 597 66.50 1.84 -43.30
C THR A 597 65.16 1.49 -42.64
N VAL A 598 64.09 1.35 -43.43
CA VAL A 598 62.75 1.00 -42.93
C VAL A 598 62.73 -0.39 -42.30
N LEU A 599 63.36 -1.38 -42.93
CA LEU A 599 63.41 -2.74 -42.39
C LEU A 599 64.26 -2.82 -41.12
N THR A 600 65.36 -2.08 -41.06
CA THR A 600 66.23 -1.99 -39.87
C THR A 600 65.48 -1.36 -38.69
N ALA A 601 64.72 -0.30 -38.93
CA ALA A 601 63.86 0.30 -37.91
C ALA A 601 62.79 -0.69 -37.40
N LYS A 602 62.09 -1.38 -38.31
CA LYS A 602 61.12 -2.43 -37.94
C LYS A 602 61.75 -3.55 -37.10
N ALA A 603 62.97 -3.97 -37.43
CA ALA A 603 63.69 -4.98 -36.67
C ALA A 603 64.04 -4.48 -35.26
N ALA A 604 64.47 -3.22 -35.13
CA ALA A 604 64.78 -2.61 -33.85
C ALA A 604 63.53 -2.50 -32.94
N ASP A 605 62.41 -2.03 -33.48
CA ASP A 605 61.14 -1.94 -32.76
C ASP A 605 60.66 -3.32 -32.28
N ALA A 606 60.68 -4.31 -33.18
CA ALA A 606 60.30 -5.68 -32.83
C ALA A 606 61.20 -6.26 -31.73
N LYS A 607 62.51 -6.00 -31.77
CA LYS A 607 63.48 -6.42 -30.74
C LYS A 607 63.22 -5.76 -29.40
N ALA A 608 62.87 -4.47 -29.39
CA ALA A 608 62.51 -3.75 -28.16
C ALA A 608 61.23 -4.33 -27.52
N GLU A 609 60.21 -4.64 -28.33
CA GLU A 609 58.99 -5.30 -27.84
C GLU A 609 59.27 -6.70 -27.27
N LEU A 610 60.11 -7.50 -27.93
CA LEU A 610 60.51 -8.81 -27.42
C LEU A 610 61.25 -8.68 -26.09
N ALA A 611 62.17 -7.72 -25.96
CA ALA A 611 62.92 -7.49 -24.72
C ALA A 611 61.98 -7.18 -23.55
N MET A 612 60.96 -6.33 -23.74
CA MET A 612 59.97 -6.05 -22.69
C MET A 612 59.20 -7.31 -22.25
N LEU A 613 58.80 -8.17 -23.19
CA LEU A 613 58.10 -9.42 -22.87
C LEU A 613 59.03 -10.42 -22.17
N GLN A 614 60.30 -10.50 -22.58
CA GLN A 614 61.32 -11.34 -21.95
C GLN A 614 61.63 -10.87 -20.53
N ASP A 615 61.74 -9.56 -20.30
CA ASP A 615 61.95 -8.99 -18.97
C ASP A 615 60.75 -9.26 -18.05
N ARG A 616 59.52 -9.12 -18.56
CA ARG A 616 58.31 -9.49 -17.81
C ARG A 616 58.30 -10.98 -17.47
N LEU A 617 58.60 -11.85 -18.43
CA LEU A 617 58.68 -13.29 -18.19
C LEU A 617 59.79 -13.64 -17.19
N ALA A 618 60.95 -12.98 -17.27
CA ALA A 618 62.06 -13.16 -16.35
C ALA A 618 61.71 -12.71 -14.93
N ALA A 619 61.05 -11.56 -14.76
CA ALA A 619 60.57 -11.07 -13.47
C ALA A 619 59.59 -12.06 -12.83
N LEU A 620 58.66 -12.59 -13.61
CA LEU A 620 57.75 -13.62 -13.12
C LEU A 620 58.50 -14.93 -12.79
N ARG A 621 59.53 -15.32 -13.56
CA ARG A 621 60.33 -16.54 -13.31
C ARG A 621 61.24 -16.42 -12.09
N ALA A 622 61.64 -15.20 -11.73
CA ALA A 622 62.39 -14.94 -10.51
C ALA A 622 61.54 -15.23 -9.25
N THR A 623 60.22 -15.06 -9.33
CA THR A 623 59.30 -15.37 -8.23
C THR A 623 59.01 -16.86 -8.11
N ALA A 624 58.77 -17.54 -9.24
CA ALA A 624 58.50 -18.97 -9.30
C ALA A 624 58.79 -19.51 -10.70
N ALA A 625 59.38 -20.70 -10.78
CA ALA A 625 59.64 -21.36 -12.05
C ALA A 625 58.32 -21.80 -12.73
N ASP A 626 58.34 -21.91 -14.06
CA ASP A 626 57.12 -22.26 -14.83
C ASP A 626 56.53 -23.61 -14.40
N ASP A 627 57.40 -24.61 -14.16
CA ASP A 627 57.00 -25.93 -13.66
C ASP A 627 56.43 -25.88 -12.23
N GLU A 628 56.93 -24.98 -11.39
CA GLU A 628 56.41 -24.79 -10.02
C GLU A 628 55.01 -24.16 -10.05
N VAL A 629 54.77 -23.20 -10.94
CA VAL A 629 53.45 -22.58 -11.13
C VAL A 629 52.45 -23.61 -11.67
N ALA A 630 52.86 -24.42 -12.66
CA ALA A 630 52.02 -25.48 -13.20
C ALA A 630 51.72 -26.58 -12.17
N ALA A 631 52.72 -27.01 -11.39
CA ALA A 631 52.54 -27.98 -10.32
C ALA A 631 51.63 -27.44 -9.21
N ARG A 632 51.77 -26.15 -8.84
CA ARG A 632 50.88 -25.49 -7.88
C ARG A 632 49.43 -25.47 -8.35
N ALA A 633 49.19 -25.06 -9.60
CA ALA A 633 47.84 -25.06 -10.17
C ALA A 633 47.21 -26.47 -10.18
N ALA A 634 47.99 -27.50 -10.50
CA ALA A 634 47.51 -28.89 -10.44
C ALA A 634 47.18 -29.35 -9.01
N VAL A 635 48.03 -29.02 -8.03
CA VAL A 635 47.81 -29.33 -6.62
C VAL A 635 46.58 -28.61 -6.08
N ASP A 636 46.40 -27.34 -6.38
CA ASP A 636 45.26 -26.56 -5.90
C ASP A 636 43.95 -27.02 -6.56
N ALA A 637 43.99 -27.44 -7.84
CA ALA A 637 42.85 -28.05 -8.52
C ALA A 637 42.45 -29.41 -7.91
N GLU A 638 43.41 -30.25 -7.53
CA GLU A 638 43.17 -31.47 -6.76
C GLU A 638 42.55 -31.14 -5.39
N ALA A 639 43.12 -30.19 -4.65
CA ALA A 639 42.62 -29.77 -3.35
C ALA A 639 41.18 -29.26 -3.42
N LYS A 640 40.84 -28.48 -4.45
CA LYS A 640 39.46 -28.04 -4.72
C LYS A 640 38.53 -29.24 -4.94
N ARG A 641 38.91 -30.19 -5.78
CA ARG A 641 38.08 -31.37 -6.04
C ARG A 641 37.86 -32.21 -4.79
N VAL A 642 38.88 -32.39 -3.95
CA VAL A 642 38.76 -33.10 -2.67
C VAL A 642 37.81 -32.35 -1.74
N ALA A 643 37.93 -31.03 -1.63
CA ALA A 643 37.05 -30.21 -0.80
C ALA A 643 35.59 -30.23 -1.28
N ASP A 644 35.36 -30.13 -2.60
CA ASP A 644 34.02 -30.23 -3.20
C ASP A 644 33.38 -31.60 -2.93
N ALA A 645 34.15 -32.70 -3.03
CA ALA A 645 33.67 -34.05 -2.72
C ALA A 645 33.32 -34.22 -1.23
N ALA A 646 34.09 -33.60 -0.34
CA ALA A 646 33.80 -33.60 1.10
C ALA A 646 32.49 -32.84 1.40
N VAL A 647 32.25 -31.68 0.77
CA VAL A 647 31.01 -30.93 0.89
C VAL A 647 29.82 -31.75 0.38
N ALA A 648 29.95 -32.41 -0.76
CA ALA A 648 28.89 -33.26 -1.30
C ALA A 648 28.52 -34.40 -0.34
N THR A 649 29.53 -35.12 0.16
CA THR A 649 29.36 -36.23 1.12
C THR A 649 28.70 -35.76 2.42
N LEU A 650 29.14 -34.64 2.98
CA LEU A 650 28.57 -34.10 4.22
C LEU A 650 27.17 -33.53 4.02
N SER A 651 26.88 -32.99 2.84
CA SER A 651 25.55 -32.49 2.49
C SER A 651 24.55 -33.65 2.38
N GLU A 652 24.94 -34.76 1.76
CA GLU A 652 24.14 -35.99 1.73
C GLU A 652 23.91 -36.56 3.13
N ARG A 653 24.97 -36.63 3.97
CA ARG A 653 24.85 -37.07 5.37
C ARG A 653 23.92 -36.17 6.19
N TYR A 654 24.01 -34.85 6.01
CA TYR A 654 23.16 -33.88 6.69
C TYR A 654 21.70 -34.02 6.25
N ALA A 655 21.44 -34.16 4.95
CA ALA A 655 20.10 -34.36 4.42
C ALA A 655 19.48 -35.69 4.87
N ALA A 656 20.27 -36.77 4.86
CA ALA A 656 19.83 -38.09 5.30
C ALA A 656 19.49 -38.14 6.80
N ALA A 657 20.07 -37.25 7.61
CA ALA A 657 19.76 -37.14 9.04
C ALA A 657 18.43 -36.42 9.33
N ASP A 658 17.75 -35.88 8.30
CA ASP A 658 16.48 -35.14 8.38
C ASP A 658 16.41 -34.17 9.57
N PRO A 659 17.17 -33.06 9.53
CA PRO A 659 17.23 -32.08 10.62
C PRO A 659 15.85 -31.57 11.02
N ALA A 660 14.93 -31.41 10.06
CA ALA A 660 13.59 -30.92 10.32
C ALA A 660 12.76 -31.92 11.14
N ALA A 661 12.85 -33.21 10.83
CA ALA A 661 12.20 -34.26 11.62
C ALA A 661 12.81 -34.36 13.03
N VAL A 662 14.13 -34.27 13.16
CA VAL A 662 14.83 -34.31 14.45
C VAL A 662 14.46 -33.12 15.33
N ASP A 663 14.42 -31.90 14.77
CA ASP A 663 14.02 -30.69 15.51
C ASP A 663 12.54 -30.76 15.94
N ALA A 664 11.65 -31.22 15.06
CA ALA A 664 10.24 -31.40 15.38
C ALA A 664 10.04 -32.40 16.53
N GLU A 665 10.78 -33.52 16.50
CA GLU A 665 10.74 -34.52 17.56
C GLU A 665 11.31 -34.00 18.88
N LEU A 666 12.40 -33.21 18.85
CA LEU A 666 12.94 -32.57 20.04
C LEU A 666 11.95 -31.60 20.69
N VAL A 667 11.28 -30.77 19.88
CA VAL A 667 10.23 -29.85 20.37
C VAL A 667 9.07 -30.63 20.97
N ALA A 668 8.60 -31.68 20.30
CA ALA A 668 7.51 -32.52 20.79
C ALA A 668 7.87 -33.24 22.09
N ALA A 669 9.07 -33.81 22.19
CA ALA A 669 9.54 -34.51 23.37
C ALA A 669 9.73 -33.57 24.57
N ARG A 670 10.29 -32.38 24.36
CA ARG A 670 10.40 -31.33 25.40
C ARG A 670 9.04 -30.85 25.88
N ALA A 671 8.10 -30.61 24.96
CA ALA A 671 6.75 -30.19 25.31
C ALA A 671 6.01 -31.27 26.13
N ALA A 672 6.17 -32.55 25.76
CA ALA A 672 5.62 -33.68 26.51
C ALA A 672 6.25 -33.78 27.91
N SER A 673 7.57 -33.61 28.03
CA SER A 673 8.26 -33.59 29.33
C SER A 673 7.80 -32.43 30.21
N ALA A 674 7.67 -31.22 29.66
CA ALA A 674 7.21 -30.05 30.41
C ALA A 674 5.74 -30.13 30.82
N ALA A 675 4.87 -30.73 29.99
CA ALA A 675 3.49 -31.00 30.36
C ALA A 675 3.40 -32.02 31.50
N LEU A 676 4.18 -33.11 31.40
CA LEU A 676 4.20 -34.15 32.44
C LEU A 676 4.69 -33.62 33.79
N HIS A 677 5.74 -32.78 33.81
CA HIS A 677 6.21 -32.15 35.05
C HIS A 677 5.14 -31.25 35.67
N ARG A 678 4.44 -30.44 34.86
CA ARG A 678 3.34 -29.60 35.37
C ARG A 678 2.20 -30.44 35.95
N ASP A 679 1.79 -31.51 35.26
CA ASP A 679 0.74 -32.41 35.74
C ASP A 679 1.12 -33.06 37.08
N ILE A 680 2.37 -33.50 37.23
CA ILE A 680 2.88 -34.07 38.50
C ILE A 680 2.82 -33.01 39.60
N ASP A 681 3.39 -31.82 39.37
CA ASP A 681 3.43 -30.74 40.36
C ASP A 681 2.02 -30.31 40.81
N GLU A 682 1.06 -30.20 39.87
CA GLU A 682 -0.32 -29.83 40.17
C GLU A 682 -1.04 -30.90 41.01
N ILE A 683 -0.86 -32.17 40.66
CA ILE A 683 -1.45 -33.29 41.41
C ILE A 683 -0.82 -33.40 42.80
N GLU A 684 0.50 -33.26 42.93
CA GLU A 684 1.21 -33.29 44.21
C GLU A 684 0.75 -32.16 45.15
N ARG A 685 0.60 -30.93 44.62
CA ARG A 685 0.05 -29.81 45.41
C ARG A 685 -1.38 -30.09 45.88
N ALA A 686 -2.25 -30.53 44.98
CA ALA A 686 -3.64 -30.85 45.33
C ALA A 686 -3.76 -31.98 46.35
N LEU A 687 -2.90 -33.00 46.27
CA LEU A 687 -2.80 -34.07 47.27
C LEU A 687 -2.31 -33.55 48.62
N ASN A 688 -1.31 -32.67 48.63
CA ASN A 688 -0.80 -32.05 49.85
C ASN A 688 -1.90 -31.21 50.54
N ASP A 689 -2.60 -30.37 49.79
CA ASP A 689 -3.69 -29.54 50.31
C ASP A 689 -4.81 -30.39 50.92
N LEU A 690 -5.28 -31.42 50.20
CA LEU A 690 -6.27 -32.37 50.71
C LEU A 690 -5.77 -33.15 51.94
N THR A 691 -4.48 -33.51 51.97
CA THR A 691 -3.88 -34.20 53.13
C THR A 691 -3.90 -33.30 54.37
N VAL A 692 -3.57 -32.02 54.21
CA VAL A 692 -3.65 -31.03 55.30
C VAL A 692 -5.10 -30.83 55.76
N GLU A 693 -6.04 -30.63 54.83
CA GLU A 693 -7.47 -30.50 55.14
C GLU A 693 -8.02 -31.71 55.90
N LEU A 694 -7.75 -32.92 55.40
CA LEU A 694 -8.15 -34.17 56.06
C LEU A 694 -7.51 -34.34 57.43
N GLY A 695 -6.25 -33.88 57.62
CA GLY A 695 -5.57 -33.87 58.91
C GLY A 695 -6.25 -32.97 59.94
N VAL A 696 -6.67 -31.77 59.54
CA VAL A 696 -7.43 -30.84 60.41
C VAL A 696 -8.79 -31.45 60.75
N ILE A 697 -9.55 -31.92 59.75
CA ILE A 697 -10.89 -32.48 59.95
C ILE A 697 -10.85 -33.77 60.80
N GLY A 698 -9.80 -34.58 60.67
CA GLY A 698 -9.60 -35.79 61.46
C GLY A 698 -9.55 -35.54 62.98
N SER A 699 -9.20 -34.32 63.41
CA SER A 699 -9.16 -33.93 64.83
C SER A 699 -10.51 -33.46 65.40
N GLU A 700 -11.51 -33.20 64.54
CA GLU A 700 -12.80 -32.62 64.94
C GLU A 700 -13.81 -33.67 65.46
N GLY A 701 -13.54 -34.97 65.29
CA GLY A 701 -14.43 -36.03 65.78
C GLY A 701 -15.83 -36.02 65.16
N ARG A 702 -15.96 -35.68 63.86
CA ARG A 702 -17.25 -35.51 63.16
C ARG A 702 -18.16 -36.74 63.21
N GLN A 703 -17.60 -37.95 63.11
CA GLN A 703 -18.36 -39.18 63.27
C GLN A 703 -18.94 -39.31 64.69
N GLY A 704 -18.15 -39.02 65.72
CA GLY A 704 -18.63 -39.00 67.10
C GLY A 704 -19.72 -37.94 67.34
N SER A 705 -19.61 -36.77 66.68
CA SER A 705 -20.66 -35.75 66.72
C SER A 705 -21.96 -36.21 66.05
N LEU A 706 -21.86 -36.95 64.93
CA LEU A 706 -23.03 -37.55 64.29
C LEU A 706 -23.70 -38.59 65.19
N ASP A 707 -22.92 -39.50 65.79
CA ASP A 707 -23.46 -40.54 66.69
C ASP A 707 -24.19 -39.91 67.91
N VAL A 708 -23.63 -38.83 68.46
CA VAL A 708 -24.26 -38.04 69.54
C VAL A 708 -25.57 -37.39 69.06
N ALA A 709 -25.57 -36.77 67.88
CA ALA A 709 -26.76 -36.14 67.31
C ALA A 709 -27.86 -37.17 67.00
N GLU A 710 -27.51 -38.34 66.48
CA GLU A 710 -28.46 -39.42 66.18
C GLU A 710 -29.07 -39.99 67.46
N THR A 711 -28.27 -40.14 68.52
CA THR A 711 -28.76 -40.53 69.85
C THR A 711 -29.73 -39.48 70.40
N ALA A 712 -29.40 -38.19 70.30
CA ALA A 712 -30.29 -37.10 70.72
C ALA A 712 -31.60 -37.08 69.92
N LEU A 713 -31.55 -37.36 68.60
CA LEU A 713 -32.74 -37.48 67.76
C LEU A 713 -33.63 -38.66 68.18
N GLN A 714 -33.04 -39.81 68.52
CA GLN A 714 -33.80 -40.96 69.04
C GLN A 714 -34.52 -40.60 70.34
N HIS A 715 -33.84 -39.92 71.27
CA HIS A 715 -34.46 -39.44 72.52
C HIS A 715 -35.57 -38.43 72.26
N ALA A 716 -35.33 -37.41 71.42
CA ALA A 716 -36.33 -36.40 71.09
C ALA A 716 -37.57 -36.99 70.40
N LYS A 717 -37.38 -38.02 69.54
CA LYS A 717 -38.47 -38.73 68.89
C LYS A 717 -39.30 -39.55 69.88
N ALA A 718 -38.65 -40.27 70.79
CA ALA A 718 -39.34 -41.03 71.83
C ALA A 718 -40.18 -40.10 72.74
N GLU A 719 -39.63 -38.93 73.10
CA GLU A 719 -40.31 -37.93 73.92
C GLU A 719 -41.48 -37.27 73.17
N HIS A 720 -41.28 -36.88 71.91
CA HIS A 720 -42.35 -36.42 71.03
C HIS A 720 -43.49 -37.45 70.94
N ASP A 721 -43.19 -38.72 70.70
CA ASP A 721 -44.23 -39.74 70.59
C ASP A 721 -44.98 -39.94 71.92
N ARG A 722 -44.26 -39.88 73.05
CA ARG A 722 -44.84 -39.99 74.40
C ARG A 722 -45.78 -38.83 74.72
N VAL A 723 -45.30 -37.58 74.56
CA VAL A 723 -46.08 -36.37 74.82
C VAL A 723 -47.24 -36.26 73.82
N GLY A 724 -46.99 -36.58 72.55
CA GLY A 724 -48.01 -36.56 71.50
C GLY A 724 -49.16 -37.53 71.75
N ARG A 725 -48.88 -38.74 72.28
CA ARG A 725 -49.95 -39.66 72.70
C ARG A 725 -50.81 -39.08 73.81
N ARG A 726 -50.20 -38.46 74.84
CA ARG A 726 -50.93 -37.80 75.94
C ARG A 726 -51.76 -36.61 75.45
N ALA A 727 -51.15 -35.75 74.63
CA ALA A 727 -51.81 -34.61 74.01
C ALA A 727 -53.05 -35.05 73.21
N ARG A 728 -52.90 -35.99 72.28
CA ARG A 728 -54.04 -36.51 71.48
C ARG A 728 -55.12 -37.16 72.33
N SER A 729 -54.75 -37.84 73.41
CA SER A 729 -55.71 -38.44 74.34
C SER A 729 -56.52 -37.37 75.08
N ALA A 730 -55.87 -36.31 75.56
CA ALA A 730 -56.54 -35.16 76.19
C ALA A 730 -57.48 -34.43 75.20
N GLN A 731 -57.05 -34.25 73.95
CA GLN A 731 -57.88 -33.69 72.89
C GLN A 731 -59.12 -34.54 72.60
N LEU A 732 -58.96 -35.86 72.50
CA LEU A 732 -60.08 -36.78 72.27
C LEU A 732 -61.06 -36.75 73.44
N LEU A 733 -60.56 -36.81 74.68
CA LEU A 733 -61.39 -36.77 75.88
C LEU A 733 -62.21 -35.47 75.96
N ARG A 734 -61.58 -34.32 75.69
CA ARG A 734 -62.24 -33.01 75.63
C ARG A 734 -63.35 -32.96 74.58
N ALA A 735 -63.06 -33.43 73.37
CA ALA A 735 -64.02 -33.40 72.26
C ALA A 735 -65.25 -34.29 72.54
N VAL A 736 -65.04 -35.49 73.09
CA VAL A 736 -66.13 -36.42 73.41
C VAL A 736 -67.02 -35.88 74.53
N MET A 737 -66.42 -35.39 75.62
CA MET A 737 -67.18 -34.86 76.76
C MET A 737 -67.97 -33.59 76.39
N ALA A 738 -67.40 -32.71 75.56
CA ALA A 738 -68.12 -31.55 75.05
C ALA A 738 -69.37 -31.95 74.24
N ARG A 739 -69.23 -32.93 73.32
CA ARG A 739 -70.36 -33.42 72.52
C ARG A 739 -71.50 -33.96 73.38
N HIS A 740 -71.19 -34.83 74.35
CA HIS A 740 -72.22 -35.41 75.21
C HIS A 740 -72.91 -34.38 76.11
N ARG A 741 -72.21 -33.33 76.54
CA ARG A 741 -72.82 -32.21 77.27
C ARG A 741 -73.83 -31.45 76.41
N ASP A 742 -73.47 -31.17 75.16
CA ASP A 742 -74.34 -30.42 74.24
C ASP A 742 -75.59 -31.25 73.85
N ASP A 743 -75.43 -32.56 73.64
CA ASP A 743 -76.55 -33.50 73.40
C ASP A 743 -77.55 -33.55 74.57
N THR A 744 -77.06 -33.54 75.83
CA THR A 744 -77.93 -33.52 77.02
C THR A 744 -78.71 -32.21 77.14
N ARG A 745 -78.09 -31.07 76.84
CA ARG A 745 -78.76 -29.75 76.89
C ARG A 745 -79.91 -29.62 75.87
N GLN A 746 -79.76 -30.19 74.68
CA GLN A 746 -80.81 -30.12 73.65
C GLN A 746 -82.09 -30.89 74.02
N ARG A 747 -81.97 -32.01 74.76
CA ARG A 747 -83.14 -32.83 75.15
C ARG A 747 -84.09 -32.12 76.12
N TYR A 748 -83.59 -31.19 76.92
CA TYR A 748 -84.37 -30.47 77.93
C TYR A 748 -85.16 -29.28 77.36
N VAL A 749 -84.59 -28.55 76.38
CA VAL A 749 -85.21 -27.35 75.79
C VAL A 749 -86.22 -27.68 74.67
N GLN A 750 -86.03 -28.81 73.98
CA GLN A 750 -86.79 -29.18 72.78
C GLN A 750 -88.32 -29.28 73.00
N PRO A 751 -88.85 -29.86 74.09
CA PRO A 751 -90.30 -29.95 74.31
C PRO A 751 -90.95 -28.57 74.46
N PHE A 752 -90.30 -27.65 75.18
CA PHE A 752 -90.78 -26.28 75.38
C PHE A 752 -90.77 -25.46 74.08
N ARG A 753 -89.68 -25.54 73.31
CA ARG A 753 -89.59 -24.94 71.97
C ARG A 753 -90.70 -25.45 71.05
N THR A 754 -90.90 -26.77 71.00
CA THR A 754 -91.90 -27.41 70.13
C THR A 754 -93.31 -26.91 70.44
N GLU A 755 -93.64 -26.71 71.72
CA GLU A 755 -94.97 -26.24 72.12
C GLU A 755 -95.20 -24.75 71.77
N ILE A 756 -94.18 -23.89 71.95
CA ILE A 756 -94.26 -22.48 71.51
C ILE A 756 -94.48 -22.42 69.99
N GLU A 757 -93.74 -23.22 69.22
CA GLU A 757 -93.91 -23.27 67.76
C GLU A 757 -95.29 -23.81 67.36
N ARG A 758 -95.81 -24.82 68.08
CA ARG A 758 -97.16 -25.37 67.85
C ARG A 758 -98.24 -24.32 68.04
N LEU A 759 -98.19 -23.56 69.14
CA LEU A 759 -99.17 -22.50 69.45
C LEU A 759 -98.97 -21.25 68.58
N GLY A 760 -97.73 -20.96 68.17
CA GLY A 760 -97.40 -19.77 67.38
C GLY A 760 -97.65 -19.92 65.88
N LYS A 761 -97.57 -21.13 65.31
CA LYS A 761 -97.80 -21.38 63.87
C LYS A 761 -99.17 -20.90 63.36
N PRO A 762 -100.29 -21.09 64.07
CA PRO A 762 -101.58 -20.51 63.70
C PRO A 762 -101.57 -18.97 63.60
N VAL A 763 -100.72 -18.30 64.37
CA VAL A 763 -100.64 -16.82 64.45
C VAL A 763 -99.68 -16.24 63.42
N PHE A 764 -98.49 -16.82 63.35
CA PHE A 764 -97.35 -16.30 62.60
C PHE A 764 -97.13 -16.98 61.24
N GLY A 765 -97.74 -18.13 61.00
CA GLY A 765 -97.60 -18.92 59.78
C GLY A 765 -96.82 -20.23 59.97
N PRO A 766 -96.81 -21.13 58.97
CA PRO A 766 -96.23 -22.47 59.08
C PRO A 766 -94.70 -22.47 59.27
N THR A 767 -94.03 -21.40 58.85
CA THR A 767 -92.56 -21.20 58.93
C THR A 767 -92.09 -20.64 60.27
N PHE A 768 -93.00 -20.49 61.23
CA PHE A 768 -92.69 -19.93 62.54
C PHE A 768 -91.84 -20.90 63.37
N GLU A 769 -90.66 -20.42 63.76
CA GLU A 769 -89.73 -21.11 64.65
C GLU A 769 -89.17 -20.13 65.70
N VAL A 770 -88.77 -20.67 66.86
CA VAL A 770 -88.12 -19.88 67.91
C VAL A 770 -86.87 -20.57 68.41
N GLU A 771 -85.83 -19.79 68.72
CA GLU A 771 -84.67 -20.29 69.45
C GLU A 771 -84.85 -19.99 70.93
N VAL A 772 -84.67 -21.02 71.76
CA VAL A 772 -84.82 -20.94 73.21
C VAL A 772 -83.50 -21.34 73.87
N ASP A 773 -83.07 -20.60 74.88
CA ASP A 773 -81.87 -20.93 75.67
C ASP A 773 -82.15 -21.95 76.79
N SER A 774 -81.12 -22.26 77.57
CA SER A 774 -81.21 -23.15 78.73
C SER A 774 -82.06 -22.59 79.87
N ASP A 775 -82.35 -21.29 79.88
CA ASP A 775 -83.18 -20.62 80.89
C ASP A 775 -84.65 -20.50 80.43
N LEU A 776 -85.02 -21.24 79.37
CA LEU A 776 -86.34 -21.23 78.74
C LEU A 776 -86.77 -19.85 78.21
N LYS A 777 -85.82 -18.99 77.84
CA LYS A 777 -86.09 -17.68 77.25
C LYS A 777 -86.00 -17.76 75.73
N ILE A 778 -86.95 -17.11 75.06
CA ILE A 778 -86.90 -16.95 73.60
C ILE A 778 -85.79 -15.96 73.28
N CYS A 779 -84.72 -16.43 72.63
CA CYS A 779 -83.60 -15.60 72.20
C CYS A 779 -83.83 -14.99 70.82
N ASN A 780 -84.35 -15.80 69.90
CA ASN A 780 -84.56 -15.41 68.50
C ASN A 780 -85.90 -15.94 67.99
N ARG A 781 -86.50 -15.22 67.05
CA ARG A 781 -87.68 -15.67 66.29
C ARG A 781 -87.31 -15.78 64.81
N THR A 782 -87.63 -16.90 64.20
CA THR A 782 -87.47 -17.13 62.76
C THR A 782 -88.83 -17.20 62.09
N LEU A 783 -88.98 -16.45 60.99
CA LEU A 783 -90.21 -16.40 60.18
C LEU A 783 -89.81 -16.24 58.72
N ASP A 784 -90.31 -17.12 57.84
CA ASP A 784 -89.96 -17.18 56.41
C ASP A 784 -88.43 -17.17 56.15
N GLY A 785 -87.67 -17.88 57.00
CA GLY A 785 -86.20 -17.96 56.93
C GLY A 785 -85.45 -16.75 57.48
N CYS A 786 -86.15 -15.72 57.98
CA CYS A 786 -85.55 -14.55 58.61
C CYS A 786 -85.53 -14.67 60.13
N THR A 787 -84.33 -14.83 60.70
CA THR A 787 -84.09 -14.93 62.16
C THR A 787 -83.82 -13.55 62.73
N VAL A 788 -84.65 -13.11 63.69
CA VAL A 788 -84.54 -11.80 64.35
C VAL A 788 -84.38 -11.99 65.86
N PRO A 789 -83.38 -11.36 66.49
CA PRO A 789 -83.22 -11.38 67.94
C PRO A 789 -84.44 -10.82 68.68
N TYR A 790 -84.78 -11.42 69.81
CA TYR A 790 -85.94 -11.05 70.62
C TYR A 790 -85.97 -9.55 70.88
N GLU A 791 -84.82 -8.96 71.26
CA GLU A 791 -84.74 -7.53 71.56
C GLU A 791 -85.07 -6.60 70.40
N SER A 792 -84.86 -7.07 69.16
CA SER A 792 -85.11 -6.32 67.93
C SER A 792 -86.53 -6.51 67.39
N LEU A 793 -87.37 -7.31 68.05
CA LEU A 793 -88.77 -7.49 67.67
C LEU A 793 -89.62 -6.27 68.04
N SER A 794 -90.67 -6.01 67.24
CA SER A 794 -91.64 -4.96 67.56
C SER A 794 -92.37 -5.25 68.87
N GLY A 795 -92.84 -4.20 69.54
CA GLY A 795 -93.56 -4.35 70.81
C GLY A 795 -94.75 -5.32 70.73
N GLY A 796 -95.53 -5.27 69.65
CA GLY A 796 -96.65 -6.20 69.42
C GLY A 796 -96.20 -7.66 69.18
N ALA A 797 -95.06 -7.88 68.53
CA ALA A 797 -94.52 -9.23 68.37
C ALA A 797 -93.94 -9.79 69.68
N LYS A 798 -93.26 -8.95 70.48
CA LYS A 798 -92.81 -9.30 71.84
C LYS A 798 -93.99 -9.67 72.73
N GLU A 799 -95.06 -8.88 72.69
CA GLU A 799 -96.28 -9.10 73.45
C GLU A 799 -96.96 -10.43 73.06
N GLN A 800 -97.11 -10.72 71.76
CA GLN A 800 -97.65 -11.99 71.27
C GLN A 800 -96.78 -13.19 71.67
N LEU A 801 -95.46 -13.11 71.51
CA LEU A 801 -94.54 -14.18 71.91
C LEU A 801 -94.53 -14.41 73.42
N GLY A 802 -94.61 -13.34 74.21
CA GLY A 802 -94.71 -13.42 75.66
C GLY A 802 -96.02 -14.08 76.11
N ILE A 803 -97.13 -13.86 75.41
CA ILE A 803 -98.38 -14.56 75.67
C ILE A 803 -98.26 -16.04 75.26
N LEU A 804 -97.73 -16.32 74.08
CA LEU A 804 -97.53 -17.69 73.59
C LEU A 804 -96.61 -18.52 74.51
N ALA A 805 -95.54 -17.93 75.04
CA ALA A 805 -94.65 -18.61 75.98
C ALA A 805 -95.36 -18.99 77.29
N ARG A 806 -96.23 -18.10 77.82
CA ARG A 806 -97.03 -18.39 79.01
C ARG A 806 -98.10 -19.45 78.75
N LEU A 807 -98.74 -19.38 77.59
CA LEU A 807 -99.71 -20.38 77.15
C LEU A 807 -99.05 -21.75 76.91
N ALA A 808 -97.84 -21.79 76.34
CA ALA A 808 -97.06 -23.01 76.17
C ALA A 808 -96.64 -23.60 77.52
N GLY A 809 -96.17 -22.76 78.45
CA GLY A 809 -95.87 -23.17 79.82
C GLY A 809 -97.10 -23.74 80.53
N ALA A 810 -98.26 -23.09 80.41
CA ALA A 810 -99.50 -23.59 80.98
C ALA A 810 -99.98 -24.90 80.32
N ALA A 811 -99.75 -25.09 79.01
CA ALA A 811 -100.15 -26.29 78.27
C ALA A 811 -99.26 -27.51 78.57
N LEU A 812 -97.98 -27.29 78.89
CA LEU A 812 -97.03 -28.37 79.20
C LEU A 812 -97.17 -28.89 80.64
N VAL A 813 -97.65 -28.06 81.56
CA VAL A 813 -97.84 -28.45 82.97
C VAL A 813 -99.06 -29.37 83.12
N ALA A 814 -98.97 -30.36 84.02
CA ALA A 814 -100.07 -31.29 84.30
C ALA A 814 -101.32 -30.56 84.80
N LYS A 815 -102.51 -31.07 84.47
CA LYS A 815 -103.82 -30.44 84.79
C LYS A 815 -103.99 -30.06 86.27
N GLU A 816 -103.40 -30.85 87.17
CA GLU A 816 -103.47 -30.68 88.62
C GLU A 816 -102.62 -29.51 89.14
N ASP A 817 -101.53 -29.19 88.43
CA ASP A 817 -100.57 -28.12 88.78
C ASP A 817 -100.86 -26.80 88.02
N THR A 818 -101.94 -26.75 87.23
CA THR A 818 -102.31 -25.55 86.46
C THR A 818 -102.74 -24.38 87.36
N VAL A 819 -102.32 -23.17 86.99
CA VAL A 819 -102.75 -21.91 87.62
C VAL A 819 -103.44 -21.03 86.57
N PRO A 820 -104.26 -20.04 86.97
CA PRO A 820 -104.95 -19.20 86.00
C PRO A 820 -103.96 -18.33 85.23
N VAL A 821 -104.11 -18.23 83.91
CA VAL A 821 -103.37 -17.28 83.09
C VAL A 821 -104.11 -15.95 83.11
N VAL A 822 -103.49 -14.89 83.62
CA VAL A 822 -104.14 -13.57 83.75
C VAL A 822 -103.50 -12.57 82.80
N ILE A 823 -104.33 -11.91 81.99
CA ILE A 823 -103.88 -10.99 80.94
C ILE A 823 -104.56 -9.65 81.13
N ASP A 824 -103.80 -8.62 81.51
CA ASP A 824 -104.31 -7.27 81.76
C ASP A 824 -103.99 -6.30 80.60
N ASP A 825 -105.03 -5.89 79.89
CA ASP A 825 -105.10 -4.94 78.78
C ASP A 825 -104.05 -5.16 77.67
N ALA A 826 -103.68 -6.41 77.44
CA ALA A 826 -102.71 -6.79 76.41
C ALA A 826 -103.30 -6.77 74.99
N LEU A 827 -102.43 -7.00 74.00
CA LEU A 827 -102.66 -6.99 72.55
C LEU A 827 -103.04 -5.62 71.99
N GLY A 828 -102.63 -4.54 72.66
CA GLY A 828 -102.91 -3.16 72.25
C GLY A 828 -102.28 -2.74 70.92
N PHE A 829 -101.21 -3.41 70.52
CA PHE A 829 -100.44 -3.13 69.28
C PHE A 829 -100.53 -4.26 68.25
N THR A 830 -101.56 -5.12 68.35
CA THR A 830 -101.78 -6.25 67.44
C THR A 830 -102.79 -5.88 66.35
N ASP A 831 -102.49 -6.24 65.09
CA ASP A 831 -103.39 -5.99 63.96
C ASP A 831 -104.65 -6.89 64.01
N PRO A 832 -105.77 -6.47 63.38
CA PRO A 832 -107.04 -7.19 63.49
C PRO A 832 -107.00 -8.65 63.06
N GLU A 833 -106.24 -8.99 62.02
CA GLU A 833 -106.13 -10.36 61.51
C GLU A 833 -105.41 -11.26 62.52
N ARG A 834 -104.33 -10.76 63.14
CA ARG A 834 -103.64 -11.46 64.22
C ARG A 834 -104.46 -11.55 65.50
N LEU A 835 -105.28 -10.55 65.82
CA LEU A 835 -106.20 -10.62 66.96
C LEU A 835 -107.17 -11.80 66.81
N THR A 836 -107.73 -12.00 65.62
CA THR A 836 -108.61 -13.16 65.34
C THR A 836 -107.86 -14.48 65.49
N LYS A 837 -106.65 -14.59 64.93
CA LYS A 837 -105.83 -15.81 65.04
C LYS A 837 -105.42 -16.09 66.49
N MET A 838 -105.13 -15.05 67.26
CA MET A 838 -104.82 -15.19 68.68
C MET A 838 -106.02 -15.65 69.51
N GLY A 839 -107.24 -15.27 69.11
CA GLY A 839 -108.48 -15.81 69.69
C GLY A 839 -108.52 -17.34 69.68
N ALA A 840 -108.19 -17.98 68.55
CA ALA A 840 -108.17 -19.43 68.42
C ALA A 840 -107.12 -20.12 69.33
N VAL A 841 -106.00 -19.44 69.60
CA VAL A 841 -104.97 -19.94 70.52
C VAL A 841 -105.45 -19.85 71.97
N PHE A 842 -106.16 -18.78 72.34
CA PHE A 842 -106.80 -18.68 73.66
C PHE A 842 -107.84 -19.78 73.88
N ASP A 843 -108.66 -20.09 72.88
CA ASP A 843 -109.65 -21.18 72.96
C ASP A 843 -108.96 -22.54 73.21
N THR A 844 -107.85 -22.81 72.50
CA THR A 844 -107.10 -24.06 72.63
C THR A 844 -106.59 -24.32 74.05
N VAL A 845 -106.11 -23.28 74.74
CA VAL A 845 -105.61 -23.40 76.12
C VAL A 845 -106.74 -23.27 77.15
N GLY A 846 -107.78 -22.49 76.85
CA GLY A 846 -108.96 -22.32 77.69
C GLY A 846 -109.72 -23.63 77.95
N HIS A 847 -109.64 -24.63 77.07
CA HIS A 847 -110.22 -25.95 77.33
C HIS A 847 -109.62 -26.68 78.55
N HIS A 848 -108.37 -26.37 78.91
CA HIS A 848 -107.63 -27.11 79.92
C HIS A 848 -107.30 -26.30 81.19
N GLY A 849 -107.52 -24.98 81.20
CA GLY A 849 -107.31 -24.10 82.34
C GLY A 849 -108.19 -22.85 82.34
N GLN A 850 -108.00 -21.96 83.32
CA GLN A 850 -108.67 -20.65 83.37
C GLN A 850 -107.80 -19.58 82.74
N VAL A 851 -108.31 -18.87 81.73
CA VAL A 851 -107.66 -17.68 81.16
C VAL A 851 -108.52 -16.47 81.48
N ILE A 852 -108.02 -15.52 82.28
CA ILE A 852 -108.75 -14.31 82.69
C ILE A 852 -108.14 -13.10 82.00
N VAL A 853 -108.90 -12.50 81.09
CA VAL A 853 -108.52 -11.30 80.36
C VAL A 853 -109.23 -10.10 80.98
N LEU A 854 -108.48 -9.07 81.35
CA LEU A 854 -109.01 -7.78 81.74
C LEU A 854 -108.78 -6.79 80.59
N THR A 855 -109.80 -6.09 80.12
CA THR A 855 -109.62 -5.18 78.97
C THR A 855 -110.55 -3.97 79.01
N CYS A 856 -110.08 -2.83 78.51
CA CYS A 856 -110.95 -1.67 78.25
C CYS A 856 -111.59 -1.73 76.85
N THR A 857 -111.07 -2.59 75.98
CA THR A 857 -111.46 -2.72 74.57
C THR A 857 -111.87 -4.17 74.31
N PRO A 858 -113.12 -4.58 74.61
CA PRO A 858 -113.56 -5.96 74.44
C PRO A 858 -113.49 -6.42 72.98
N SER A 859 -113.54 -5.50 72.01
CA SER A 859 -113.45 -5.82 70.59
C SER A 859 -112.15 -6.56 70.19
N ARG A 860 -111.07 -6.43 70.98
CA ARG A 860 -109.81 -7.16 70.73
C ARG A 860 -109.93 -8.67 70.91
N TYR A 861 -110.91 -9.13 71.69
CA TYR A 861 -111.07 -10.52 72.08
C TYR A 861 -112.33 -11.16 71.49
N LEU A 862 -113.02 -10.49 70.55
CA LEU A 862 -114.21 -11.02 69.87
C LEU A 862 -113.94 -12.30 69.06
N GLY A 863 -112.68 -12.57 68.70
CA GLY A 863 -112.28 -13.78 67.98
C GLY A 863 -112.24 -15.05 68.84
N VAL A 864 -112.45 -14.94 70.14
CA VAL A 864 -112.55 -16.06 71.09
C VAL A 864 -114.00 -16.56 71.07
N GLN A 865 -114.24 -17.79 70.61
CA GLN A 865 -115.61 -18.23 70.25
C GLN A 865 -116.53 -18.41 71.47
N ASP A 866 -115.99 -18.93 72.58
CA ASP A 866 -116.75 -19.26 73.79
C ASP A 866 -116.38 -18.37 75.00
N ALA A 867 -115.92 -17.14 74.74
CA ALA A 867 -115.51 -16.23 75.81
C ALA A 867 -116.67 -15.88 76.75
N HIS A 868 -116.48 -16.07 78.05
CA HIS A 868 -117.40 -15.59 79.06
C HIS A 868 -117.14 -14.11 79.35
N VAL A 869 -117.97 -13.23 78.79
CA VAL A 869 -117.80 -11.77 78.92
C VAL A 869 -118.52 -11.24 80.16
N ILE A 870 -117.77 -10.53 81.01
CA ILE A 870 -118.28 -9.89 82.23
C ILE A 870 -118.10 -8.38 82.09
N GLU A 871 -119.20 -7.64 81.91
CA GLU A 871 -119.17 -6.18 81.82
C GLU A 871 -119.24 -5.53 83.21
N LEU A 872 -118.24 -4.71 83.52
CA LEU A 872 -118.17 -3.94 84.76
C LEU A 872 -118.80 -2.55 84.55
N THR A 873 -119.90 -2.31 85.25
CA THR A 873 -120.48 -0.98 85.43
C THR A 873 -119.86 -0.28 86.64
N ALA A 874 -119.81 1.06 86.58
CA ALA A 874 -119.18 1.91 87.59
C ALA A 874 -119.92 1.88 88.93
#